data_AF-A0A5B2TJU2-F1
#
_entry.id   AF-A0A5B2TJU2-F1
#
_cell.length_a   1.000
_cell.length_b   1.000
_cell.length_c   1.000
_cell.angle_alpha   90.00
_cell.angle_beta   90.00
_cell.angle_gamma   90.00
#
_symmetry.space_group_name_H-M   'P 1'
#
loop_
_entity.id
_entity.type
_entity.pdbx_description
1 polymer ?
#
loop_
_entity_poly.entity_id
_entity_poly.type
_entity_poly.pdbx_seq_one_letter_code
_entity_poly.pdbx_strand_id
1 'polypeptide(L)'
;MPSTLTYSVPNSWTGGFIGNMALNGGEAGLDGWTIAFDAGFAITNIWGAEIVSHVGTHYVLRNLEWNAKVPAGGGISFGFQGSGDGAATALTLNGVAQGGTVPEAPPVPPVIRVGGGEAAEADGALAFTVSLDKPASGPVTVAYATADGTALAGSDYVAAQGSVVFSAGETSKTVRITLLDDATHEGAESFSLLLANPSGATLAPGGLAIGSIRDDDPLPAPLPVLSVADAAGPEGSPDDGAAYGFFSTRGNQIVDSAGQPVRIAGVNWFGLESGNLAPHGLWARGYKEMMEQMKEEGFNTIRLPFSSELLHTAQRLNGIDFSKNPDLAGLSGLQVMDKIIDYAGEIGLRVILDHHRGSAGAGTSGNGLWYGEGYTEAQWIADWTMLAGRYAGNATVIGADLHNEPYNGSWGGGGANDWAAAAERAGNAVLSANPDWLIFVEGVGTYQGEGYWWGGNLMGVRDRPVQLDLPGKLVYSAHDYPNSIYGQSWFSGPGWENELTAKFDEMWGYIYREGIAPVYLGEFGSKLADPKDLVWLEKITAYLAGDLDADGMRDIPAGDHGVSWTWWSWNPNSGDTGGILADDWATVITAKTAWLDPLMDDLGAPAEGAAAGARSLHFAVTLSAAAAQDVWVDYATMPGTADSADFTPITGTLHFAPGETAKTVAVVLTADNRVEGDEQFTLQLSNPRGATGGQLTGTGTIRDDDAAASPPVVPPPEPPTEPPATAGLEGSYSLANAWDGGFQGSVAVQNNGPAAVSGWTLRLDMPFDITQIWNAEIVSRDADGYLIRNASWNGVLGDEQTASFGFLGTGTGRASEVDLVFG
;
A
#
# COMPACT_ATOMS: atom_id res chain seq x y z
N MET A 1 44.29 -104.26 -31.94
CA MET A 1 43.62 -102.98 -31.63
C MET A 1 44.11 -101.92 -32.62
N PRO A 2 43.23 -101.26 -33.38
CA PRO A 2 43.62 -100.14 -34.24
C PRO A 2 44.07 -98.93 -33.40
N SER A 3 44.83 -98.02 -34.00
CA SER A 3 45.19 -96.74 -33.40
C SER A 3 43.94 -95.89 -33.17
N THR A 4 43.89 -95.15 -32.06
CA THR A 4 42.71 -94.35 -31.65
C THR A 4 43.07 -92.91 -31.35
N LEU A 5 42.10 -92.01 -31.53
CA LEU A 5 42.20 -90.59 -31.19
C LEU A 5 41.03 -90.17 -30.31
N THR A 6 41.32 -89.44 -29.23
CA THR A 6 40.30 -88.83 -28.35
C THR A 6 40.51 -87.32 -28.21
N TYR A 7 39.42 -86.60 -28.00
CA TYR A 7 39.39 -85.15 -27.79
C TYR A 7 38.76 -84.82 -26.44
N SER A 8 39.31 -83.83 -25.72
CA SER A 8 38.76 -83.32 -24.48
C SER A 8 39.03 -81.82 -24.32
N VAL A 9 38.19 -81.16 -23.52
CA VAL A 9 38.35 -79.74 -23.15
C VAL A 9 38.61 -79.66 -21.64
N PRO A 10 39.88 -79.75 -21.20
CA PRO A 10 40.20 -79.71 -19.78
C PRO A 10 39.95 -78.36 -19.11
N ASN A 11 39.85 -77.25 -19.87
CA ASN A 11 39.66 -75.91 -19.32
C ASN A 11 38.96 -74.99 -20.34
N SER A 12 38.04 -74.15 -19.89
CA SER A 12 37.33 -73.15 -20.70
C SER A 12 37.10 -71.84 -19.95
N TRP A 13 36.93 -70.74 -20.68
CA TRP A 13 36.59 -69.42 -20.18
C TRP A 13 35.75 -68.67 -21.21
N THR A 14 35.22 -67.50 -20.85
CA THR A 14 34.45 -66.66 -21.78
C THR A 14 35.30 -66.30 -22.99
N GLY A 15 34.94 -66.83 -24.16
CA GLY A 15 35.60 -66.55 -25.44
C GLY A 15 36.75 -67.49 -25.83
N GLY A 16 37.09 -68.51 -25.02
CA GLY A 16 38.13 -69.48 -25.41
C GLY A 16 38.26 -70.71 -24.50
N PHE A 17 39.10 -71.66 -24.92
CA PHE A 17 39.32 -72.90 -24.19
C PHE A 17 40.68 -73.55 -24.52
N ILE A 18 41.07 -74.55 -23.73
CA ILE A 18 42.19 -75.44 -24.03
C ILE A 18 41.64 -76.77 -24.54
N GLY A 19 42.00 -77.16 -25.76
CA GLY A 19 41.71 -78.47 -26.33
C GLY A 19 42.90 -79.41 -26.16
N ASN A 20 42.62 -80.67 -25.79
CA ASN A 20 43.62 -81.74 -25.73
C ASN A 20 43.22 -82.89 -26.65
N MET A 21 44.18 -83.37 -27.44
CA MET A 21 44.06 -84.52 -28.33
C MET A 21 45.01 -85.61 -27.87
N ALA A 22 44.49 -86.80 -27.59
CA ALA A 22 45.28 -87.95 -27.16
C ALA A 22 45.21 -89.07 -28.20
N LEU A 23 46.39 -89.53 -28.64
CA LEU A 23 46.59 -90.53 -29.69
C LEU A 23 47.18 -91.80 -29.11
N ASN A 24 46.62 -92.97 -29.44
CA ASN A 24 47.19 -94.28 -29.13
C ASN A 24 47.67 -94.99 -30.40
N GLY A 25 48.88 -95.55 -30.38
CA GLY A 25 49.52 -96.19 -31.53
C GLY A 25 48.90 -97.52 -31.98
N GLY A 26 48.00 -98.13 -31.19
CA GLY A 26 47.43 -99.45 -31.49
C GLY A 26 48.48 -100.56 -31.46
N GLU A 27 48.18 -101.75 -31.99
CA GLU A 27 49.09 -102.91 -31.96
C GLU A 27 50.29 -102.78 -32.90
N ALA A 28 50.19 -101.99 -33.96
CA ALA A 28 51.25 -101.83 -34.96
C ALA A 28 52.20 -100.64 -34.66
N GLY A 29 51.79 -99.73 -33.77
CA GLY A 29 52.42 -98.41 -33.67
C GLY A 29 52.15 -97.52 -34.90
N LEU A 30 52.61 -96.28 -34.84
CA LEU A 30 52.53 -95.31 -35.93
C LEU A 30 53.92 -94.76 -36.25
N ASP A 31 54.23 -94.62 -37.54
CA ASP A 31 55.41 -93.90 -38.04
C ASP A 31 54.91 -92.76 -38.94
N GLY A 32 54.63 -91.63 -38.29
CA GLY A 32 53.90 -90.50 -38.86
C GLY A 32 52.39 -90.56 -38.56
N TRP A 33 51.82 -89.41 -38.22
CA TRP A 33 50.37 -89.27 -38.05
C TRP A 33 49.87 -87.92 -38.55
N THR A 34 48.69 -87.97 -39.16
CA THR A 34 47.90 -86.82 -39.62
C THR A 34 46.52 -86.92 -39.02
N ILE A 35 46.02 -85.81 -38.49
CA ILE A 35 44.70 -85.71 -37.88
C ILE A 35 43.91 -84.66 -38.64
N ALA A 36 42.67 -84.96 -39.00
CA ALA A 36 41.77 -83.96 -39.55
C ALA A 36 40.46 -83.92 -38.77
N PHE A 37 39.90 -82.72 -38.60
CA PHE A 37 38.63 -82.50 -37.92
C PHE A 37 37.97 -81.20 -38.38
N ASP A 38 36.66 -81.10 -38.18
CA ASP A 38 35.90 -79.87 -38.36
C ASP A 38 35.69 -79.17 -37.02
N ALA A 39 35.90 -77.86 -36.99
CA ALA A 39 35.75 -77.01 -35.81
C ALA A 39 35.14 -75.65 -36.16
N GLY A 40 34.20 -75.20 -35.32
CA GLY A 40 33.64 -73.83 -35.36
C GLY A 40 34.48 -72.78 -34.64
N PHE A 41 35.56 -73.18 -33.97
CA PHE A 41 36.51 -72.31 -33.28
C PHE A 41 37.79 -72.10 -34.10
N ALA A 42 38.53 -71.03 -33.80
CA ALA A 42 39.86 -70.80 -34.36
C ALA A 42 40.96 -71.29 -33.40
N ILE A 43 41.96 -72.01 -33.92
CA ILE A 43 43.16 -72.35 -33.13
C ILE A 43 44.09 -71.14 -33.10
N THR A 44 44.27 -70.55 -31.92
CA THR A 44 45.12 -69.36 -31.70
C THR A 44 46.54 -69.72 -31.28
N ASN A 45 46.74 -70.88 -30.65
CA ASN A 45 48.04 -71.41 -30.28
C ASN A 45 47.99 -72.95 -30.28
N ILE A 46 49.08 -73.62 -30.64
CA ILE A 46 49.17 -75.09 -30.69
C ILE A 46 50.54 -75.58 -30.24
N TRP A 47 50.57 -76.70 -29.50
CA TRP A 47 51.80 -77.36 -29.07
C TRP A 47 51.69 -78.86 -29.26
N GLY A 48 52.80 -79.49 -29.66
CA GLY A 48 52.87 -80.94 -29.91
C GLY A 48 52.31 -81.40 -31.26
N ALA A 49 51.85 -80.49 -32.11
CA ALA A 49 51.45 -80.73 -33.49
C ALA A 49 51.65 -79.45 -34.31
N GLU A 50 51.64 -79.55 -35.63
CA GLU A 50 51.58 -78.38 -36.51
C GLU A 50 50.36 -78.44 -37.43
N ILE A 51 49.79 -77.27 -37.72
CA ILE A 51 48.67 -77.13 -38.65
C ILE A 51 49.23 -77.15 -40.07
N VAL A 52 48.80 -78.14 -40.85
CA VAL A 52 49.18 -78.30 -42.25
C VAL A 52 48.28 -77.47 -43.15
N SER A 53 46.98 -77.45 -42.86
CA SER A 53 46.00 -76.63 -43.56
C SER A 53 44.82 -76.31 -42.68
N HIS A 54 44.19 -75.17 -42.97
CA HIS A 54 42.91 -74.77 -42.41
C HIS A 54 42.09 -74.09 -43.52
N VAL A 55 40.96 -74.70 -43.89
CA VAL A 55 40.06 -74.19 -44.93
C VAL A 55 38.63 -74.24 -44.40
N GLY A 56 37.99 -73.09 -44.28
CA GLY A 56 36.65 -72.99 -43.68
C GLY A 56 36.70 -73.42 -42.22
N THR A 57 36.00 -74.51 -41.88
CA THR A 57 35.99 -75.13 -40.55
C THR A 57 36.93 -76.32 -40.43
N HIS A 58 37.58 -76.74 -41.53
CA HIS A 58 38.32 -77.99 -41.59
C HIS A 58 39.80 -77.78 -41.30
N TYR A 59 40.31 -78.44 -40.26
CA TYR A 59 41.72 -78.47 -39.89
C TYR A 59 42.37 -79.79 -40.29
N VAL A 60 43.59 -79.70 -40.82
CA VAL A 60 44.49 -80.84 -40.98
C VAL A 60 45.78 -80.54 -40.22
N LEU A 61 46.17 -81.44 -39.33
CA LEU A 61 47.35 -81.33 -38.49
C LEU A 61 48.24 -82.55 -38.67
N ARG A 62 49.54 -82.40 -38.43
CA ARG A 62 50.48 -83.52 -38.43
C ARG A 62 51.45 -83.45 -37.26
N ASN A 63 52.14 -84.56 -37.07
CA ASN A 63 53.21 -84.71 -36.10
C ASN A 63 54.36 -83.73 -36.33
N LEU A 64 55.06 -83.37 -35.25
CA LEU A 64 56.38 -82.77 -35.30
C LEU A 64 57.43 -83.88 -35.46
N GLU A 65 58.68 -83.52 -35.79
CA GLU A 65 59.74 -84.51 -36.02
C GLU A 65 59.97 -85.44 -34.82
N TRP A 66 59.87 -84.90 -33.60
CA TRP A 66 60.17 -85.63 -32.36
C TRP A 66 59.04 -86.55 -31.89
N ASN A 67 57.81 -86.42 -32.41
CA ASN A 67 56.67 -87.27 -32.03
C ASN A 67 56.01 -88.00 -33.20
N ALA A 68 56.70 -88.12 -34.33
CA ALA A 68 56.26 -88.91 -35.47
C ALA A 68 56.01 -90.38 -35.11
N LYS A 69 56.86 -90.95 -34.25
CA LYS A 69 56.80 -92.36 -33.85
C LYS A 69 55.98 -92.55 -32.59
N VAL A 70 54.90 -93.31 -32.68
CA VAL A 70 54.09 -93.76 -31.53
C VAL A 70 54.28 -95.28 -31.39
N PRO A 71 54.91 -95.78 -30.31
CA PRO A 71 55.12 -97.21 -30.13
C PRO A 71 53.83 -98.01 -30.11
N ALA A 72 53.90 -99.31 -30.42
CA ALA A 72 52.78 -100.23 -30.25
C ALA A 72 52.27 -100.21 -28.79
N GLY A 73 50.98 -99.94 -28.60
CA GLY A 73 50.32 -99.74 -27.30
C GLY A 73 50.67 -98.42 -26.58
N GLY A 74 51.64 -97.66 -27.08
CA GLY A 74 52.02 -96.35 -26.55
C GLY A 74 51.05 -95.24 -26.94
N GLY A 75 51.14 -94.10 -26.25
CA GLY A 75 50.32 -92.94 -26.56
C GLY A 75 51.07 -91.63 -26.43
N ILE A 76 50.60 -90.62 -27.15
CA ILE A 76 51.06 -89.24 -27.07
C ILE A 76 49.85 -88.32 -26.91
N SER A 77 50.09 -87.08 -26.48
CA SER A 77 49.07 -86.04 -26.56
C SER A 77 49.66 -84.75 -27.06
N PHE A 78 48.81 -83.93 -27.67
CA PHE A 78 49.10 -82.56 -28.04
C PHE A 78 47.92 -81.69 -27.64
N GLY A 79 48.11 -80.37 -27.60
CA GLY A 79 47.06 -79.45 -27.21
C GLY A 79 47.07 -78.16 -27.99
N PHE A 80 45.98 -77.43 -27.88
CA PHE A 80 45.81 -76.14 -28.54
C PHE A 80 44.92 -75.22 -27.71
N GLN A 81 45.03 -73.93 -27.97
CA GLN A 81 44.12 -72.90 -27.46
C GLN A 81 43.12 -72.53 -28.56
N GLY A 82 41.83 -72.76 -28.30
CA GLY A 82 40.74 -72.38 -29.19
C GLY A 82 40.10 -71.05 -28.79
N SER A 83 39.74 -70.22 -29.76
CA SER A 83 38.90 -69.03 -29.58
C SER A 83 37.55 -69.22 -30.28
N GLY A 84 36.46 -68.98 -29.54
CA GLY A 84 35.08 -69.26 -29.99
C GLY A 84 34.49 -70.52 -29.34
N ASP A 85 33.21 -70.76 -29.61
CA ASP A 85 32.44 -71.86 -29.03
C ASP A 85 32.37 -73.07 -29.98
N GLY A 86 32.48 -74.29 -29.44
CA GLY A 86 32.30 -75.53 -30.21
C GLY A 86 33.29 -76.64 -29.81
N ALA A 87 33.11 -77.81 -30.40
CA ALA A 87 33.97 -78.97 -30.20
C ALA A 87 34.55 -79.46 -31.53
N ALA A 88 35.70 -80.13 -31.51
CA ALA A 88 36.20 -80.81 -32.69
C ALA A 88 35.26 -81.96 -33.06
N THR A 89 34.87 -82.01 -34.33
CA THR A 89 33.96 -83.01 -34.90
C THR A 89 34.59 -83.69 -36.11
N ALA A 90 34.01 -84.80 -36.58
CA ALA A 90 34.51 -85.53 -37.74
C ALA A 90 36.01 -85.91 -37.64
N LEU A 91 36.46 -86.31 -36.43
CA LEU A 91 37.86 -86.62 -36.20
C LEU A 91 38.29 -87.81 -37.06
N THR A 92 39.39 -87.65 -37.78
CA THR A 92 40.08 -88.73 -38.49
C THR A 92 41.53 -88.81 -38.06
N LEU A 93 42.06 -90.03 -38.02
CA LEU A 93 43.47 -90.32 -37.82
C LEU A 93 43.98 -91.08 -39.05
N ASN A 94 44.94 -90.52 -39.76
CA ASN A 94 45.48 -91.06 -41.02
C ASN A 94 44.37 -91.41 -42.02
N GLY A 95 43.32 -90.56 -42.09
CA GLY A 95 42.16 -90.76 -42.96
C GLY A 95 41.10 -91.74 -42.45
N VAL A 96 41.30 -92.37 -41.29
CA VAL A 96 40.34 -93.29 -40.67
C VAL A 96 39.50 -92.55 -39.63
N ALA A 97 38.18 -92.56 -39.78
CA ALA A 97 37.25 -91.91 -38.85
C ALA A 97 37.34 -92.48 -37.43
N GLN A 98 37.25 -91.58 -36.44
CA GLN A 98 37.39 -91.86 -35.01
C GLN A 98 36.09 -91.51 -34.28
N GLY A 99 35.55 -92.45 -33.51
CA GLY A 99 34.27 -92.28 -32.80
C GLY A 99 34.44 -91.56 -31.46
N GLY A 100 34.56 -90.23 -31.48
CA GLY A 100 34.67 -89.42 -30.26
C GLY A 100 33.34 -88.79 -29.84
N THR A 101 32.78 -89.23 -28.71
CA THR A 101 31.77 -88.48 -27.95
C THR A 101 32.47 -87.45 -27.05
N VAL A 102 31.99 -86.20 -27.09
CA VAL A 102 32.56 -85.07 -26.33
C VAL A 102 31.81 -84.93 -24.99
N PRO A 103 32.47 -84.93 -23.82
CA PRO A 103 31.86 -84.49 -22.57
C PRO A 103 31.60 -82.97 -22.65
N GLU A 104 30.38 -82.56 -22.31
CA GLU A 104 29.92 -81.17 -22.26
C GLU A 104 30.84 -80.31 -21.38
N ALA A 105 31.19 -79.11 -21.86
CA ALA A 105 31.98 -78.14 -21.10
C ALA A 105 31.23 -77.76 -19.80
N PRO A 106 31.92 -77.53 -18.67
CA PRO A 106 31.25 -77.11 -17.43
C PRO A 106 30.44 -75.82 -17.66
N PRO A 107 29.20 -75.72 -17.15
CA PRO A 107 28.37 -74.56 -17.35
C PRO A 107 28.98 -73.33 -16.67
N VAL A 108 29.17 -72.26 -17.44
CA VAL A 108 29.60 -70.95 -16.89
C VAL A 108 28.43 -70.37 -16.10
N PRO A 109 28.57 -70.07 -14.79
CA PRO A 109 27.50 -69.47 -14.00
C PRO A 109 27.10 -68.08 -14.54
N PRO A 110 25.86 -67.63 -14.34
CA PRO A 110 25.43 -66.28 -14.71
C PRO A 110 26.19 -65.20 -13.94
N VAL A 111 26.20 -63.99 -14.48
CA VAL A 111 26.74 -62.78 -13.85
C VAL A 111 25.59 -61.98 -13.26
N ILE A 112 25.67 -61.64 -11.97
CA ILE A 112 24.68 -60.80 -11.28
C ILE A 112 25.13 -59.34 -11.19
N ARG A 113 24.19 -58.41 -11.42
CA ARG A 113 24.39 -56.96 -11.41
C ARG A 113 23.25 -56.27 -10.67
N VAL A 114 23.50 -55.07 -10.15
CA VAL A 114 22.47 -54.16 -9.64
C VAL A 114 22.50 -52.87 -10.44
N GLY A 115 21.33 -52.39 -10.84
CA GLY A 115 21.12 -51.07 -11.43
C GLY A 115 20.61 -50.10 -10.36
N GLY A 116 21.15 -48.88 -10.40
CA GLY A 116 20.68 -47.77 -9.58
C GLY A 116 19.29 -47.29 -10.00
N GLY A 117 18.82 -46.27 -9.30
CA GLY A 117 17.56 -45.62 -9.59
C GLY A 117 17.51 -44.22 -8.99
N GLU A 118 16.45 -43.50 -9.31
CA GLU A 118 16.15 -42.18 -8.79
C GLU A 118 14.66 -42.12 -8.43
N ALA A 119 14.34 -41.46 -7.33
CA ALA A 119 12.96 -41.24 -6.86
C ALA A 119 12.89 -39.91 -6.11
N ALA A 120 11.69 -39.33 -6.03
CA ALA A 120 11.40 -38.26 -5.08
C ALA A 120 11.09 -38.84 -3.70
N GLU A 121 11.25 -38.07 -2.63
CA GLU A 121 10.96 -38.54 -1.26
C GLU A 121 9.49 -38.91 -1.10
N ALA A 122 8.58 -38.09 -1.67
CA ALA A 122 7.16 -38.40 -1.74
C ALA A 122 6.78 -39.67 -2.55
N ASP A 123 7.70 -40.26 -3.33
CA ASP A 123 7.44 -41.56 -3.98
C ASP A 123 7.43 -42.73 -2.95
N GLY A 124 7.92 -42.48 -1.72
CA GLY A 124 7.88 -43.38 -0.57
C GLY A 124 8.83 -44.59 -0.63
N ALA A 125 9.36 -44.93 -1.80
CA ALA A 125 10.41 -45.94 -1.93
C ALA A 125 11.21 -45.83 -3.23
N LEU A 126 12.53 -46.05 -3.14
CA LEU A 126 13.41 -46.20 -4.28
C LEU A 126 13.61 -47.68 -4.66
N ALA A 127 13.44 -47.99 -5.94
CA ALA A 127 13.56 -49.34 -6.48
C ALA A 127 14.93 -49.58 -7.16
N PHE A 128 15.69 -50.54 -6.65
CA PHE A 128 16.91 -51.06 -7.29
C PHE A 128 16.60 -52.35 -8.04
N THR A 129 17.07 -52.45 -9.28
CA THR A 129 16.87 -53.65 -10.10
C THR A 129 18.11 -54.54 -10.05
N VAL A 130 17.96 -55.76 -9.53
CA VAL A 130 19.00 -56.79 -9.52
C VAL A 130 18.74 -57.75 -10.67
N SER A 131 19.75 -58.00 -11.52
CA SER A 131 19.60 -58.76 -12.75
C SER A 131 20.69 -59.81 -12.97
N LEU A 132 20.34 -60.89 -13.66
CA LEU A 132 21.24 -61.90 -14.21
C LEU A 132 21.40 -61.70 -15.72
N ASP A 133 22.62 -61.85 -16.24
CA ASP A 133 22.90 -61.76 -17.67
C ASP A 133 22.27 -62.90 -18.50
N LYS A 134 22.01 -64.04 -17.87
CA LYS A 134 21.32 -65.19 -18.45
C LYS A 134 20.58 -66.00 -17.37
N PRO A 135 19.57 -66.80 -17.75
CA PRO A 135 18.86 -67.65 -16.81
C PRO A 135 19.79 -68.69 -16.15
N ALA A 136 19.62 -68.88 -14.83
CA ALA A 136 20.31 -69.93 -14.09
C ALA A 136 19.54 -71.27 -14.19
N SER A 137 20.28 -72.39 -14.22
CA SER A 137 19.71 -73.75 -14.17
C SER A 137 19.31 -74.20 -12.75
N GLY A 138 19.72 -73.45 -11.72
CA GLY A 138 19.36 -73.65 -10.32
C GLY A 138 19.18 -72.30 -9.61
N PRO A 139 18.80 -72.27 -8.32
CA PRO A 139 18.57 -71.02 -7.61
C PRO A 139 19.84 -70.20 -7.47
N VAL A 140 19.72 -68.88 -7.63
CA VAL A 140 20.79 -67.90 -7.38
C VAL A 140 20.41 -67.05 -6.19
N THR A 141 21.33 -66.86 -5.25
CA THR A 141 21.14 -65.97 -4.11
C THR A 141 22.22 -64.90 -4.04
N VAL A 142 21.87 -63.71 -3.58
CA VAL A 142 22.82 -62.64 -3.25
C VAL A 142 22.31 -61.85 -2.05
N ALA A 143 23.19 -61.50 -1.12
CA ALA A 143 22.84 -60.60 -0.03
C ALA A 143 22.89 -59.15 -0.50
N TYR A 144 22.07 -58.29 0.08
CA TYR A 144 22.16 -56.84 -0.11
C TYR A 144 22.18 -56.10 1.22
N ALA A 145 22.82 -54.94 1.23
CA ALA A 145 22.73 -53.96 2.32
C ALA A 145 22.81 -52.55 1.75
N THR A 146 22.10 -51.61 2.34
CA THR A 146 22.27 -50.18 2.06
C THR A 146 23.51 -49.64 2.79
N ALA A 147 24.14 -48.62 2.21
CA ALA A 147 25.16 -47.83 2.87
C ALA A 147 24.94 -46.35 2.56
N ASP A 148 25.17 -45.51 3.57
CA ASP A 148 25.02 -44.06 3.48
C ASP A 148 25.95 -43.46 2.43
N GLY A 149 25.48 -42.39 1.81
CA GLY A 149 26.27 -41.53 0.92
C GLY A 149 26.20 -40.10 1.42
N THR A 150 25.59 -39.22 0.63
CA THR A 150 25.13 -37.92 1.16
C THR A 150 23.81 -38.09 1.91
N ALA A 151 22.96 -39.02 1.46
CA ALA A 151 21.79 -39.45 2.22
C ALA A 151 22.19 -40.43 3.32
N LEU A 152 21.66 -40.23 4.52
CA LEU A 152 21.86 -40.94 5.77
C LEU A 152 20.63 -41.76 6.16
N ALA A 153 20.87 -42.98 6.64
CA ALA A 153 19.80 -43.81 7.16
C ALA A 153 19.17 -43.20 8.43
N GLY A 154 17.85 -43.11 8.45
CA GLY A 154 17.06 -42.60 9.57
C GLY A 154 16.67 -41.12 9.45
N SER A 155 17.31 -40.35 8.57
CA SER A 155 16.80 -39.05 8.10
C SER A 155 16.10 -39.21 6.74
N ASP A 156 16.78 -39.78 5.74
CA ASP A 156 16.32 -39.68 4.33
C ASP A 156 15.85 -41.03 3.79
N TYR A 157 16.33 -42.13 4.37
CA TYR A 157 15.86 -43.47 4.03
C TYR A 157 15.94 -44.45 5.20
N VAL A 158 15.21 -45.56 5.12
CA VAL A 158 15.29 -46.64 6.11
C VAL A 158 16.38 -47.62 5.71
N ALA A 159 17.41 -47.77 6.56
CA ALA A 159 18.46 -48.77 6.34
C ALA A 159 17.86 -50.16 6.15
N ALA A 160 18.27 -50.85 5.08
CA ALA A 160 17.76 -52.17 4.75
C ALA A 160 18.90 -53.14 4.41
N GLN A 161 18.75 -54.38 4.87
CA GLN A 161 19.60 -55.50 4.49
C GLN A 161 18.76 -56.76 4.30
N GLY A 162 19.18 -57.63 3.39
CA GLY A 162 18.42 -58.84 3.08
C GLY A 162 19.10 -59.72 2.05
N SER A 163 18.31 -60.57 1.41
CA SER A 163 18.78 -61.40 0.30
C SER A 163 17.78 -61.40 -0.85
N VAL A 164 18.31 -61.43 -2.08
CA VAL A 164 17.54 -61.64 -3.31
C VAL A 164 17.73 -63.08 -3.72
N VAL A 165 16.63 -63.76 -4.05
CA VAL A 165 16.61 -65.15 -4.52
C VAL A 165 15.99 -65.17 -5.92
N PHE A 166 16.73 -65.68 -6.90
CA PHE A 166 16.22 -66.00 -8.23
C PHE A 166 15.91 -67.49 -8.28
N SER A 167 14.69 -67.83 -8.64
CA SER A 167 14.33 -69.19 -9.03
C SER A 167 14.93 -69.53 -10.39
N ALA A 168 15.05 -70.82 -10.71
CA ALA A 168 15.51 -71.25 -12.03
C ALA A 168 14.67 -70.57 -13.13
N GLY A 169 15.33 -69.99 -14.13
CA GLY A 169 14.67 -69.24 -15.20
C GLY A 169 14.47 -67.74 -14.96
N GLU A 170 14.51 -67.25 -13.71
CA GLU A 170 14.35 -65.81 -13.42
C GLU A 170 15.64 -65.03 -13.69
N THR A 171 15.52 -63.82 -14.24
CA THR A 171 16.67 -62.96 -14.56
C THR A 171 16.57 -61.54 -14.00
N SER A 172 15.47 -61.16 -13.36
CA SER A 172 15.31 -59.84 -12.74
C SER A 172 14.50 -59.88 -11.45
N LYS A 173 14.92 -59.10 -10.46
CA LYS A 173 14.23 -58.85 -9.18
C LYS A 173 14.39 -57.39 -8.79
N THR A 174 13.49 -56.89 -7.96
CA THR A 174 13.54 -55.52 -7.45
C THR A 174 13.71 -55.53 -5.93
N VAL A 175 14.63 -54.72 -5.43
CA VAL A 175 14.76 -54.36 -4.01
C VAL A 175 14.19 -52.96 -3.85
N ARG A 176 13.24 -52.77 -2.94
CA ARG A 176 12.69 -51.45 -2.62
C ARG A 176 13.24 -50.98 -1.27
N ILE A 177 13.77 -49.78 -1.25
CA ILE A 177 14.26 -49.11 -0.04
C ILE A 177 13.27 -47.99 0.27
N THR A 178 12.72 -47.99 1.48
CA THR A 178 11.77 -46.96 1.92
C THR A 178 12.49 -45.63 2.05
N LEU A 179 11.92 -44.59 1.44
CA LEU A 179 12.36 -43.20 1.61
C LEU A 179 11.57 -42.57 2.75
N LEU A 180 12.19 -41.61 3.42
CA LEU A 180 11.57 -40.81 4.46
C LEU A 180 11.31 -39.43 3.84
N ASP A 181 10.06 -39.00 3.93
CA ASP A 181 9.57 -37.74 3.35
C ASP A 181 9.39 -36.74 4.50
N ASP A 182 9.90 -35.52 4.33
CA ASP A 182 9.74 -34.45 5.30
C ASP A 182 9.20 -33.14 4.70
N ALA A 183 9.57 -31.98 5.25
CA ALA A 183 9.06 -30.68 4.81
C ALA A 183 10.20 -29.64 4.67
N THR A 184 11.44 -30.12 4.64
CA THR A 184 12.67 -29.34 4.62
C THR A 184 13.25 -29.39 3.22
N HIS A 185 13.41 -28.22 2.59
CA HIS A 185 14.10 -28.19 1.30
C HIS A 185 15.57 -28.59 1.43
N GLU A 186 15.95 -29.67 0.77
CA GLU A 186 17.28 -30.26 0.78
C GLU A 186 17.86 -30.37 -0.63
N GLY A 187 19.18 -30.59 -0.72
CA GLY A 187 19.81 -30.87 -2.01
C GLY A 187 19.49 -32.28 -2.50
N ALA A 188 19.67 -32.58 -3.79
CA ALA A 188 19.57 -33.96 -4.26
C ALA A 188 20.67 -34.83 -3.60
N GLU A 189 20.25 -35.92 -2.97
CA GLU A 189 21.13 -36.77 -2.18
C GLU A 189 21.26 -38.17 -2.76
N SER A 190 22.17 -38.97 -2.21
CA SER A 190 22.40 -40.33 -2.69
C SER A 190 22.88 -41.27 -1.60
N PHE A 191 22.48 -42.54 -1.73
CA PHE A 191 22.96 -43.66 -0.93
C PHE A 191 23.25 -44.85 -1.85
N SER A 192 23.89 -45.91 -1.34
CA SER A 192 24.27 -47.07 -2.16
C SER A 192 23.57 -48.36 -1.73
N LEU A 193 23.26 -49.23 -2.70
CA LEU A 193 22.89 -50.63 -2.47
C LEU A 193 24.06 -51.54 -2.86
N LEU A 194 24.62 -52.25 -1.87
CA LEU A 194 25.75 -53.16 -2.05
C LEU A 194 25.28 -54.60 -2.09
N LEU A 195 25.71 -55.35 -3.11
CA LEU A 195 25.52 -56.78 -3.25
C LEU A 195 26.74 -57.55 -2.73
N ALA A 196 26.51 -58.63 -2.00
CA ALA A 196 27.56 -59.46 -1.44
C ALA A 196 27.22 -60.96 -1.46
N ASN A 197 28.26 -61.79 -1.38
CA ASN A 197 28.16 -63.24 -1.20
C ASN A 197 27.22 -63.95 -2.21
N PRO A 198 27.41 -63.78 -3.54
CA PRO A 198 26.58 -64.47 -4.51
C PRO A 198 26.79 -65.99 -4.43
N SER A 199 25.71 -66.76 -4.57
CA SER A 199 25.74 -68.21 -4.73
C SER A 199 25.00 -68.60 -6.01
N GLY A 200 25.58 -69.49 -6.81
CA GLY A 200 25.04 -69.88 -8.12
C GLY A 200 25.27 -68.86 -9.24
N ALA A 201 25.93 -67.74 -8.95
CA ALA A 201 26.30 -66.68 -9.91
C ALA A 201 27.66 -66.07 -9.54
N THR A 202 28.23 -65.31 -10.47
CA THR A 202 29.40 -64.45 -10.22
C THR A 202 28.96 -62.99 -10.13
N LEU A 203 29.47 -62.22 -9.16
CA LEU A 203 29.12 -60.80 -9.02
C LEU A 203 29.92 -59.97 -10.04
N ALA A 204 29.25 -59.08 -10.76
CA ALA A 204 29.92 -58.14 -11.64
C ALA A 204 30.84 -57.19 -10.86
N PRO A 205 31.94 -56.69 -11.47
CA PRO A 205 32.83 -55.73 -10.82
C PRO A 205 32.06 -54.54 -10.23
N GLY A 206 32.34 -54.23 -8.96
CA GLY A 206 31.73 -53.12 -8.22
C GLY A 206 30.59 -53.54 -7.30
N GLY A 207 29.71 -54.47 -7.72
CA GLY A 207 28.62 -54.99 -6.86
C GLY A 207 27.75 -53.91 -6.21
N LEU A 208 27.74 -52.70 -6.74
CA LEU A 208 27.21 -51.51 -6.10
C LEU A 208 26.36 -50.75 -7.10
N ALA A 209 25.24 -50.23 -6.62
CA ALA A 209 24.41 -49.27 -7.32
C ALA A 209 24.16 -48.05 -6.44
N ILE A 210 24.17 -46.87 -7.06
CA ILE A 210 23.81 -45.62 -6.40
C ILE A 210 22.31 -45.40 -6.60
N GLY A 211 21.62 -45.06 -5.51
CA GLY A 211 20.28 -44.52 -5.53
C GLY A 211 20.33 -43.02 -5.27
N SER A 212 19.58 -42.25 -6.04
CA SER A 212 19.45 -40.79 -5.86
C SER A 212 18.06 -40.44 -5.34
N ILE A 213 18.03 -39.57 -4.36
CA ILE A 213 16.81 -39.02 -3.75
C ILE A 213 16.72 -37.57 -4.20
N ARG A 214 15.57 -37.19 -4.77
CA ARG A 214 15.25 -35.80 -5.07
C ARG A 214 14.31 -35.28 -4.01
N ASP A 215 14.66 -34.14 -3.45
CA ASP A 215 13.75 -33.35 -2.64
C ASP A 215 12.56 -32.87 -3.50
N ASP A 216 11.36 -32.97 -2.95
CA ASP A 216 10.12 -32.45 -3.53
C ASP A 216 9.52 -31.25 -2.78
N ASP A 217 10.22 -30.75 -1.76
CA ASP A 217 9.83 -29.57 -1.02
C ASP A 217 10.12 -28.26 -1.77
N PRO A 218 9.23 -27.27 -1.65
CA PRO A 218 9.44 -25.96 -2.25
C PRO A 218 10.60 -25.23 -1.55
N LEU A 219 11.45 -24.58 -2.34
CA LEU A 219 12.44 -23.62 -1.83
C LEU A 219 11.76 -22.60 -0.89
N PRO A 220 12.32 -22.31 0.30
CA PRO A 220 11.82 -21.24 1.15
C PRO A 220 11.81 -19.93 0.37
N ALA A 221 10.69 -19.19 0.45
CA ALA A 221 10.62 -17.87 -0.17
C ALA A 221 11.75 -16.99 0.38
N PRO A 222 12.46 -16.23 -0.48
CA PRO A 222 13.50 -15.32 0.01
C PRO A 222 12.87 -14.31 0.96
N LEU A 223 13.53 -14.06 2.09
CA LEU A 223 13.09 -13.01 3.01
C LEU A 223 13.08 -11.66 2.29
N PRO A 224 12.09 -10.79 2.55
CA PRO A 224 12.08 -9.46 1.97
C PRO A 224 13.30 -8.64 2.42
N VAL A 225 13.71 -7.69 1.58
CA VAL A 225 14.79 -6.74 1.89
C VAL A 225 14.18 -5.50 2.53
N LEU A 226 14.65 -5.15 3.73
CA LEU A 226 14.23 -3.99 4.49
C LEU A 226 15.08 -2.77 4.14
N SER A 227 14.45 -1.64 3.85
CA SER A 227 15.13 -0.36 3.58
C SER A 227 14.40 0.83 4.19
N VAL A 228 15.14 1.88 4.56
CA VAL A 228 14.59 3.19 4.95
C VAL A 228 15.02 4.26 3.96
N ALA A 229 14.09 5.13 3.57
CA ALA A 229 14.37 6.28 2.71
C ALA A 229 14.82 7.50 3.53
N ASP A 230 15.56 8.42 2.89
CA ASP A 230 15.85 9.74 3.45
C ASP A 230 14.55 10.56 3.57
N ALA A 231 14.52 11.47 4.54
CA ALA A 231 13.42 12.41 4.74
C ALA A 231 13.99 13.83 4.84
N ALA A 232 13.27 14.81 4.30
CA ALA A 232 13.67 16.20 4.41
C ALA A 232 12.43 17.08 4.56
N GLY A 233 12.55 18.14 5.36
CA GLY A 233 11.46 19.06 5.61
C GLY A 233 11.97 20.32 6.31
N PRO A 234 11.26 21.44 6.17
CA PRO A 234 11.57 22.66 6.90
C PRO A 234 11.34 22.48 8.42
N GLU A 235 12.12 23.18 9.23
CA GLU A 235 12.03 23.19 10.71
C GLU A 235 10.67 23.74 11.18
N GLY A 236 10.23 24.85 10.59
CA GLY A 236 9.06 25.63 11.00
C GLY A 236 9.34 26.57 12.17
N SER A 237 8.39 27.48 12.43
CA SER A 237 8.43 28.38 13.60
C SER A 237 7.72 27.78 14.84
N PRO A 238 7.75 28.42 16.02
CA PRO A 238 6.95 28.00 17.18
C PRO A 238 5.49 28.52 17.18
N ASP A 239 5.05 29.29 16.17
CA ASP A 239 3.81 30.08 16.22
C ASP A 239 2.58 29.55 15.42
N ASP A 240 2.67 28.44 14.68
CA ASP A 240 1.57 27.99 13.81
C ASP A 240 0.67 26.89 14.38
N GLY A 241 0.09 27.22 15.53
CA GLY A 241 -1.34 26.90 15.65
C GLY A 241 -2.20 27.73 14.66
N ALA A 242 -1.63 28.81 14.11
CA ALA A 242 -2.32 29.95 13.52
C ALA A 242 -2.30 30.08 11.98
N ALA A 243 -1.73 29.14 11.22
CA ALA A 243 -1.39 29.35 9.79
C ALA A 243 -2.58 29.79 8.88
N TYR A 244 -3.80 29.32 9.13
CA TYR A 244 -4.96 29.70 8.31
C TYR A 244 -5.66 31.00 8.74
N GLY A 245 -5.37 31.48 9.95
CA GLY A 245 -6.21 32.47 10.62
C GLY A 245 -7.67 32.01 10.71
N PHE A 246 -8.59 32.96 10.76
CA PHE A 246 -10.02 32.70 10.72
C PHE A 246 -10.53 32.57 9.29
N PHE A 247 -11.63 31.83 9.12
CA PHE A 247 -12.26 31.62 7.83
C PHE A 247 -13.29 32.72 7.49
N SER A 248 -13.52 32.87 6.19
CA SER A 248 -14.60 33.68 5.63
C SER A 248 -15.21 32.96 4.42
N THR A 249 -16.19 33.57 3.76
CA THR A 249 -16.85 32.98 2.59
C THR A 249 -16.73 33.87 1.37
N ARG A 250 -16.57 33.24 0.20
CA ARG A 250 -16.54 33.90 -1.11
C ARG A 250 -17.27 33.04 -2.14
N GLY A 251 -18.42 33.52 -2.61
CA GLY A 251 -19.30 32.71 -3.46
C GLY A 251 -19.74 31.44 -2.73
N ASN A 252 -19.52 30.29 -3.34
CA ASN A 252 -19.78 28.97 -2.73
C ASN A 252 -18.58 28.36 -1.99
N GLN A 253 -17.47 29.10 -1.84
CA GLN A 253 -16.26 28.61 -1.18
C GLN A 253 -16.13 29.17 0.24
N ILE A 254 -15.64 28.32 1.16
CA ILE A 254 -15.03 28.78 2.40
C ILE A 254 -13.58 29.13 2.06
N VAL A 255 -13.08 30.24 2.57
CA VAL A 255 -11.70 30.71 2.30
C VAL A 255 -10.97 31.03 3.60
N ASP A 256 -9.66 30.81 3.59
CA ASP A 256 -8.77 31.21 4.67
C ASP A 256 -8.57 32.74 4.73
N SER A 257 -7.75 33.19 5.68
CA SER A 257 -7.41 34.61 5.84
C SER A 257 -6.62 35.20 4.66
N ALA A 258 -5.99 34.36 3.83
CA ALA A 258 -5.34 34.75 2.57
C ALA A 258 -6.32 34.73 1.37
N GLY A 259 -7.57 34.36 1.60
CA GLY A 259 -8.59 34.24 0.57
C GLY A 259 -8.42 33.00 -0.33
N GLN A 260 -7.66 31.99 0.09
CA GLN A 260 -7.57 30.70 -0.61
C GLN A 260 -8.76 29.83 -0.22
N PRO A 261 -9.43 29.18 -1.18
CA PRO A 261 -10.42 28.15 -0.90
C PRO A 261 -9.86 27.08 0.04
N VAL A 262 -10.64 26.72 1.05
CA VAL A 262 -10.34 25.63 1.99
C VAL A 262 -11.56 24.73 2.12
N ARG A 263 -11.32 23.48 2.49
CA ARG A 263 -12.38 22.49 2.69
C ARG A 263 -12.36 21.94 4.10
N ILE A 264 -13.49 22.03 4.78
CA ILE A 264 -13.72 21.28 6.02
C ILE A 264 -13.97 19.82 5.63
N ALA A 265 -13.09 18.93 6.09
CA ALA A 265 -13.17 17.49 5.92
C ALA A 265 -12.99 16.85 7.30
N GLY A 266 -14.09 16.70 8.03
CA GLY A 266 -14.04 16.46 9.46
C GLY A 266 -14.90 15.31 9.98
N VAL A 267 -15.02 15.26 11.30
CA VAL A 267 -15.79 14.24 12.00
C VAL A 267 -16.55 14.84 13.20
N ASN A 268 -17.72 14.28 13.50
CA ASN A 268 -18.49 14.62 14.71
C ASN A 268 -17.98 13.81 15.91
N TRP A 269 -17.63 14.48 17.02
CA TRP A 269 -17.29 13.82 18.28
C TRP A 269 -18.28 14.21 19.39
N PHE A 270 -19.33 13.40 19.56
CA PHE A 270 -20.44 13.73 20.45
C PHE A 270 -20.21 13.27 21.91
N GLY A 271 -20.94 13.88 22.83
CA GLY A 271 -21.06 13.53 24.25
C GLY A 271 -21.23 14.74 25.18
N LEU A 272 -20.81 15.94 24.77
CA LEU A 272 -20.98 17.18 25.57
C LEU A 272 -22.46 17.63 25.61
N GLU A 273 -23.24 17.24 24.61
CA GLU A 273 -24.69 17.41 24.53
C GLU A 273 -25.47 16.34 25.30
N SER A 274 -24.79 15.28 25.73
CA SER A 274 -25.41 14.14 26.38
C SER A 274 -25.44 14.28 27.89
N GLY A 275 -26.12 13.36 28.57
CA GLY A 275 -26.08 13.27 30.03
C GLY A 275 -24.68 13.05 30.61
N ASN A 276 -23.66 12.78 29.77
CA ASN A 276 -22.27 12.71 30.18
C ASN A 276 -21.63 14.07 30.44
N LEU A 277 -22.09 15.09 29.70
CA LEU A 277 -21.53 16.45 29.72
C LEU A 277 -20.02 16.45 29.40
N ALA A 278 -19.56 15.43 28.69
CA ALA A 278 -18.17 15.23 28.27
C ALA A 278 -18.19 14.35 27.00
N PRO A 279 -17.22 14.49 26.08
CA PRO A 279 -17.17 13.62 24.91
C PRO A 279 -17.17 12.15 25.31
N HIS A 280 -17.92 11.35 24.57
CA HIS A 280 -17.93 9.92 24.83
C HIS A 280 -16.59 9.28 24.46
N GLY A 281 -16.30 8.14 25.08
CA GLY A 281 -15.05 7.39 24.85
C GLY A 281 -13.93 7.72 25.82
N LEU A 282 -14.03 8.79 26.61
CA LEU A 282 -13.01 9.17 27.61
C LEU A 282 -12.93 8.20 28.81
N TRP A 283 -13.84 7.24 28.90
CA TRP A 283 -13.72 6.08 29.79
C TRP A 283 -12.72 5.04 29.24
N ALA A 284 -12.55 4.98 27.92
CA ALA A 284 -11.74 4.00 27.22
C ALA A 284 -10.35 4.55 26.84
N ARG A 285 -10.25 5.80 26.37
CA ARG A 285 -9.01 6.40 25.83
C ARG A 285 -8.75 7.80 26.41
N GLY A 286 -7.54 8.32 26.15
CA GLY A 286 -7.21 9.73 26.42
C GLY A 286 -7.80 10.67 25.34
N TYR A 287 -8.23 11.88 25.71
CA TYR A 287 -8.81 12.83 24.75
C TYR A 287 -7.81 13.28 23.68
N LYS A 288 -6.52 13.43 24.06
CA LYS A 288 -5.42 13.73 23.15
C LYS A 288 -5.21 12.62 22.13
N GLU A 289 -5.18 11.38 22.61
CA GLU A 289 -5.03 10.16 21.81
C GLU A 289 -6.17 10.00 20.79
N MET A 290 -7.41 10.35 21.17
CA MET A 290 -8.54 10.37 20.23
C MET A 290 -8.32 11.37 19.09
N MET A 291 -7.90 12.60 19.41
CA MET A 291 -7.71 13.66 18.40
C MET A 291 -6.48 13.43 17.52
N GLU A 292 -5.40 12.89 18.09
CA GLU A 292 -4.25 12.44 17.30
C GLU A 292 -4.67 11.39 16.28
N GLN A 293 -5.46 10.40 16.69
CA GLN A 293 -5.97 9.38 15.78
C GLN A 293 -6.90 9.98 14.71
N MET A 294 -7.76 10.95 15.06
CA MET A 294 -8.58 11.67 14.06
C MET A 294 -7.70 12.37 13.02
N LYS A 295 -6.63 13.03 13.45
CA LYS A 295 -5.67 13.70 12.56
C LYS A 295 -4.89 12.69 11.70
N GLU A 296 -4.48 11.57 12.27
CA GLU A 296 -3.79 10.49 11.54
C GLU A 296 -4.67 9.89 10.44
N GLU A 297 -5.99 9.81 10.66
CA GLU A 297 -6.97 9.37 9.64
C GLU A 297 -7.32 10.48 8.62
N GLY A 298 -6.66 11.65 8.69
CA GLY A 298 -6.77 12.73 7.72
C GLY A 298 -7.89 13.74 7.98
N PHE A 299 -8.64 13.62 9.09
CA PHE A 299 -9.63 14.63 9.44
C PHE A 299 -8.96 15.93 9.87
N ASN A 300 -9.49 17.06 9.39
CA ASN A 300 -8.96 18.39 9.69
C ASN A 300 -9.82 19.20 10.67
N THR A 301 -11.06 18.77 10.93
CA THR A 301 -12.04 19.50 11.73
C THR A 301 -12.88 18.57 12.61
N ILE A 302 -13.18 19.00 13.83
CA ILE A 302 -14.13 18.36 14.74
C ILE A 302 -15.40 19.22 14.83
N ARG A 303 -16.56 18.69 14.44
CA ARG A 303 -17.85 19.25 14.89
C ARG A 303 -18.09 18.72 16.30
N LEU A 304 -18.31 19.64 17.24
CA LEU A 304 -18.36 19.37 18.67
C LEU A 304 -19.75 19.71 19.23
N PRO A 305 -20.69 18.74 19.20
CA PRO A 305 -22.03 18.89 19.76
C PRO A 305 -22.02 19.21 21.25
N PHE A 306 -22.73 20.23 21.70
CA PHE A 306 -22.92 20.55 23.12
C PHE A 306 -24.39 20.86 23.46
N SER A 307 -24.70 20.87 24.75
CA SER A 307 -26.02 21.28 25.25
C SER A 307 -25.95 22.60 26.02
N SER A 308 -27.02 23.39 26.02
CA SER A 308 -27.12 24.55 26.93
C SER A 308 -26.92 24.12 28.39
N GLU A 309 -27.42 22.95 28.79
CA GLU A 309 -27.24 22.42 30.15
C GLU A 309 -25.76 22.31 30.57
N LEU A 310 -24.85 21.93 29.66
CA LEU A 310 -23.40 21.90 29.92
C LEU A 310 -22.87 23.22 30.49
N LEU A 311 -23.42 24.35 30.03
CA LEU A 311 -22.95 25.70 30.37
C LEU A 311 -23.48 26.19 31.72
N HIS A 312 -24.66 25.70 32.14
CA HIS A 312 -25.39 26.20 33.31
C HIS A 312 -25.42 25.25 34.49
N THR A 313 -25.05 23.98 34.28
CA THR A 313 -25.14 22.95 35.30
C THR A 313 -23.91 22.92 36.21
N ALA A 314 -24.15 22.59 37.48
CA ALA A 314 -23.10 22.23 38.45
C ALA A 314 -22.94 20.71 38.58
N GLN A 315 -23.61 19.93 37.72
CA GLN A 315 -23.51 18.47 37.73
C GLN A 315 -22.08 18.02 37.46
N ARG A 316 -21.70 16.91 38.10
CA ARG A 316 -20.40 16.31 37.89
C ARG A 316 -20.38 15.58 36.55
N LEU A 317 -19.33 15.81 35.78
CA LEU A 317 -19.03 15.06 34.57
C LEU A 317 -19.03 13.55 34.82
N ASN A 318 -19.48 12.78 33.84
CA ASN A 318 -19.44 11.32 33.90
C ASN A 318 -18.87 10.73 32.60
N GLY A 319 -18.52 9.45 32.62
CA GLY A 319 -17.88 8.79 31.48
C GLY A 319 -16.42 9.20 31.23
N ILE A 320 -15.69 9.69 32.24
CA ILE A 320 -14.26 9.98 32.12
C ILE A 320 -13.48 9.05 33.05
N ASP A 321 -12.50 8.35 32.50
CA ASP A 321 -11.45 7.71 33.30
C ASP A 321 -10.30 8.70 33.50
N PHE A 322 -10.25 9.31 34.69
CA PHE A 322 -9.22 10.29 35.05
C PHE A 322 -7.83 9.68 35.20
N SER A 323 -7.67 8.36 35.22
CA SER A 323 -6.33 7.77 35.12
C SER A 323 -5.74 7.92 33.71
N LYS A 324 -6.60 7.98 32.68
CA LYS A 324 -6.22 8.25 31.29
C LYS A 324 -6.26 9.74 30.94
N ASN A 325 -7.11 10.50 31.66
CA ASN A 325 -7.34 11.93 31.44
C ASN A 325 -7.12 12.73 32.75
N PRO A 326 -5.90 12.71 33.33
CA PRO A 326 -5.67 13.24 34.67
C PRO A 326 -5.83 14.77 34.76
N ASP A 327 -5.58 15.49 33.69
CA ASP A 327 -5.72 16.94 33.57
C ASP A 327 -7.18 17.41 33.46
N LEU A 328 -8.12 16.50 33.18
CA LEU A 328 -9.56 16.79 33.19
C LEU A 328 -10.19 16.66 34.58
N ALA A 329 -9.44 16.16 35.57
CA ALA A 329 -9.97 15.90 36.91
C ALA A 329 -10.41 17.18 37.62
N GLY A 330 -11.70 17.26 37.96
CA GLY A 330 -12.28 18.38 38.71
C GLY A 330 -12.69 19.58 37.85
N LEU A 331 -12.53 19.50 36.53
CA LEU A 331 -12.99 20.52 35.59
C LEU A 331 -14.52 20.44 35.38
N SER A 332 -15.13 21.59 35.07
CA SER A 332 -16.50 21.65 34.54
C SER A 332 -16.56 21.21 33.07
N GLY A 333 -17.77 21.00 32.52
CA GLY A 333 -17.94 20.65 31.11
C GLY A 333 -17.38 21.70 30.17
N LEU A 334 -17.61 22.99 30.47
CA LEU A 334 -17.02 24.11 29.74
C LEU A 334 -15.47 24.10 29.80
N GLN A 335 -14.89 23.75 30.95
CA GLN A 335 -13.43 23.66 31.09
C GLN A 335 -12.83 22.43 30.40
N VAL A 336 -13.59 21.34 30.27
CA VAL A 336 -13.19 20.19 29.44
C VAL A 336 -13.26 20.56 27.96
N MET A 337 -14.28 21.32 27.54
CA MET A 337 -14.37 21.86 26.18
C MET A 337 -13.17 22.78 25.88
N ASP A 338 -12.73 23.63 26.81
CA ASP A 338 -11.49 24.41 26.64
C ASP A 338 -10.29 23.50 26.34
N LYS A 339 -10.10 22.43 27.14
CA LYS A 339 -8.97 21.52 26.98
C LYS A 339 -8.94 20.82 25.62
N ILE A 340 -10.11 20.46 25.12
CA ILE A 340 -10.25 19.83 23.80
C ILE A 340 -9.90 20.84 22.71
N ILE A 341 -10.43 22.06 22.79
CA ILE A 341 -10.16 23.12 21.81
C ILE A 341 -8.69 23.52 21.83
N ASP A 342 -8.10 23.72 23.00
CA ASP A 342 -6.68 24.07 23.15
C ASP A 342 -5.81 23.00 22.46
N TYR A 343 -6.06 21.72 22.74
CA TYR A 343 -5.27 20.64 22.15
C TYR A 343 -5.55 20.44 20.65
N ALA A 344 -6.79 20.59 20.19
CA ALA A 344 -7.12 20.58 18.77
C ALA A 344 -6.29 21.64 18.02
N GLY A 345 -6.17 22.84 18.59
CA GLY A 345 -5.32 23.91 18.07
C GLY A 345 -3.83 23.56 18.08
N GLU A 346 -3.32 22.99 19.18
CA GLU A 346 -1.92 22.52 19.30
C GLU A 346 -1.54 21.54 18.18
N ILE A 347 -2.48 20.69 17.76
CA ILE A 347 -2.25 19.70 16.70
C ILE A 347 -2.81 20.12 15.33
N GLY A 348 -3.25 21.37 15.16
CA GLY A 348 -3.68 21.91 13.87
C GLY A 348 -5.07 21.47 13.39
N LEU A 349 -5.88 20.81 14.22
CA LEU A 349 -7.30 20.60 13.95
C LEU A 349 -8.08 21.91 14.09
N ARG A 350 -9.26 21.96 13.47
CA ARG A 350 -10.27 23.01 13.69
C ARG A 350 -11.48 22.48 14.43
N VAL A 351 -12.26 23.37 15.03
CA VAL A 351 -13.45 23.03 15.80
C VAL A 351 -14.64 23.89 15.34
N ILE A 352 -15.75 23.23 15.05
CA ILE A 352 -17.07 23.86 14.90
C ILE A 352 -17.84 23.54 16.17
N LEU A 353 -18.30 24.58 16.88
CA LEU A 353 -19.19 24.37 18.02
C LEU A 353 -20.60 24.20 17.49
N ASP A 354 -21.30 23.17 17.96
CA ASP A 354 -22.67 22.88 17.57
C ASP A 354 -23.58 22.92 18.80
N HIS A 355 -24.54 23.85 18.80
CA HIS A 355 -25.60 23.82 19.80
C HIS A 355 -26.59 22.72 19.43
N HIS A 356 -26.30 21.53 19.94
CA HIS A 356 -27.04 20.34 19.59
C HIS A 356 -28.40 20.28 20.32
N ARG A 357 -28.45 20.74 21.58
CA ARG A 357 -29.62 20.56 22.47
C ARG A 357 -29.77 21.65 23.51
N GLY A 358 -31.00 21.91 23.95
CA GLY A 358 -31.25 22.67 25.17
C GLY A 358 -30.84 21.87 26.41
N SER A 359 -31.59 20.79 26.70
CA SER A 359 -31.29 19.88 27.81
C SER A 359 -30.38 18.73 27.39
N ALA A 360 -29.52 18.28 28.32
CA ALA A 360 -28.61 17.16 28.06
C ALA A 360 -29.36 15.84 27.83
N GLY A 361 -28.95 15.04 26.84
CA GLY A 361 -29.55 13.71 26.58
C GLY A 361 -29.20 13.08 25.22
N ALA A 362 -30.16 12.38 24.58
CA ALA A 362 -29.95 11.71 23.29
C ALA A 362 -31.00 12.11 22.23
N GLY A 363 -30.56 12.27 20.97
CA GLY A 363 -31.37 12.72 19.82
C GLY A 363 -31.36 14.24 19.63
N THR A 364 -32.35 14.82 18.94
CA THR A 364 -32.51 16.28 18.79
C THR A 364 -33.27 16.92 19.95
N SER A 365 -33.37 18.25 19.98
CA SER A 365 -34.26 18.96 20.92
C SER A 365 -35.71 18.49 20.72
N GLY A 366 -36.40 18.09 21.78
CA GLY A 366 -37.65 17.32 21.70
C GLY A 366 -38.86 18.06 21.11
N ASN A 367 -38.79 19.38 20.97
CA ASN A 367 -39.79 20.16 20.24
C ASN A 367 -39.33 20.62 18.84
N GLY A 368 -38.10 20.31 18.44
CA GLY A 368 -37.54 20.65 17.13
C GLY A 368 -37.29 22.14 16.90
N LEU A 369 -37.12 22.92 17.97
CA LEU A 369 -36.89 24.37 17.94
C LEU A 369 -35.70 24.74 18.84
N TRP A 370 -35.08 25.89 18.57
CA TRP A 370 -33.94 26.46 19.32
C TRP A 370 -34.29 27.02 20.70
N TYR A 371 -35.55 26.87 21.13
CA TYR A 371 -36.04 27.26 22.44
C TYR A 371 -37.02 26.20 22.94
N GLY A 372 -37.10 26.01 24.26
CA GLY A 372 -37.86 24.93 24.88
C GLY A 372 -37.02 24.21 25.93
N GLU A 373 -37.55 23.11 26.49
CA GLU A 373 -36.79 22.23 27.41
C GLU A 373 -36.10 22.95 28.58
N GLY A 374 -36.67 24.06 29.07
CA GLY A 374 -36.10 24.85 30.16
C GLY A 374 -35.23 26.02 29.73
N TYR A 375 -34.95 26.19 28.44
CA TYR A 375 -34.15 27.28 27.88
C TYR A 375 -34.99 28.18 26.96
N THR A 376 -34.80 29.49 27.06
CA THR A 376 -35.48 30.47 26.20
C THR A 376 -34.60 30.85 25.02
N GLU A 377 -35.18 31.36 23.93
CA GLU A 377 -34.38 31.89 22.81
C GLU A 377 -33.36 32.95 23.26
N ALA A 378 -33.75 33.81 24.20
CA ALA A 378 -32.84 34.81 24.76
C ALA A 378 -31.66 34.18 25.51
N GLN A 379 -31.87 33.05 26.19
CA GLN A 379 -30.79 32.30 26.85
C GLN A 379 -29.89 31.62 25.82
N TRP A 380 -30.47 31.00 24.78
CA TRP A 380 -29.72 30.39 23.68
C TRP A 380 -28.81 31.42 22.97
N ILE A 381 -29.32 32.61 22.68
CA ILE A 381 -28.51 33.71 22.12
C ILE A 381 -27.42 34.17 23.12
N ALA A 382 -27.73 34.25 24.41
CA ALA A 382 -26.76 34.62 25.43
C ALA A 382 -25.63 33.59 25.57
N ASP A 383 -25.95 32.31 25.47
CA ASP A 383 -24.99 31.20 25.53
C ASP A 383 -24.04 31.26 24.34
N TRP A 384 -24.58 31.49 23.14
CA TRP A 384 -23.80 31.72 21.93
C TRP A 384 -22.88 32.93 22.04
N THR A 385 -23.40 34.06 22.51
CA THR A 385 -22.62 35.30 22.72
C THR A 385 -21.49 35.06 23.72
N MET A 386 -21.74 34.26 24.77
CA MET A 386 -20.73 33.89 25.76
C MET A 386 -19.62 33.02 25.17
N LEU A 387 -19.96 31.97 24.41
CA LEU A 387 -18.96 31.11 23.76
C LEU A 387 -18.15 31.87 22.70
N ALA A 388 -18.80 32.71 21.90
CA ALA A 388 -18.15 33.58 20.94
C ALA A 388 -17.12 34.51 21.60
N GLY A 389 -17.50 35.15 22.71
CA GLY A 389 -16.59 35.99 23.49
C GLY A 389 -15.50 35.19 24.23
N ARG A 390 -15.79 33.96 24.67
CA ARG A 390 -14.84 33.08 25.36
C ARG A 390 -13.67 32.66 24.48
N TYR A 391 -13.96 32.33 23.22
CA TYR A 391 -12.97 31.85 22.25
C TYR A 391 -12.59 32.92 21.22
N ALA A 392 -12.92 34.19 21.46
CA ALA A 392 -12.49 35.30 20.62
C ALA A 392 -10.95 35.33 20.52
N GLY A 393 -10.44 35.47 19.29
CA GLY A 393 -9.00 35.43 19.02
C GLY A 393 -8.39 34.02 18.96
N ASN A 394 -9.14 32.95 19.24
CA ASN A 394 -8.68 31.58 19.05
C ASN A 394 -9.18 31.03 17.70
N ALA A 395 -8.32 31.02 16.69
CA ALA A 395 -8.61 30.55 15.34
C ALA A 395 -8.86 29.03 15.23
N THR A 396 -8.67 28.27 16.32
CA THR A 396 -9.07 26.86 16.37
C THR A 396 -10.58 26.71 16.23
N VAL A 397 -11.35 27.59 16.87
CA VAL A 397 -12.81 27.59 16.75
C VAL A 397 -13.20 28.44 15.55
N ILE A 398 -13.69 27.79 14.49
CA ILE A 398 -13.93 28.45 13.20
C ILE A 398 -15.36 28.97 13.05
N GLY A 399 -16.30 28.54 13.89
CA GLY A 399 -17.65 29.06 13.85
C GLY A 399 -18.67 28.37 14.75
N ALA A 400 -19.91 28.83 14.59
CA ALA A 400 -21.07 28.41 15.35
C ALA A 400 -22.10 27.75 14.43
N ASP A 401 -22.37 26.47 14.64
CA ASP A 401 -23.54 25.76 14.12
C ASP A 401 -24.73 25.98 15.05
N LEU A 402 -25.58 26.90 14.63
CA LEU A 402 -26.44 27.67 15.55
C LEU A 402 -27.43 26.78 16.31
N HIS A 403 -28.01 25.78 15.66
CA HIS A 403 -28.91 24.83 16.29
C HIS A 403 -29.07 23.56 15.45
N ASN A 404 -28.84 22.42 16.06
CA ASN A 404 -28.96 21.12 15.41
C ASN A 404 -30.41 20.74 15.09
N GLU A 405 -30.62 20.40 13.82
CA GLU A 405 -31.81 19.79 13.24
C GLU A 405 -33.16 20.47 13.59
N PRO A 406 -33.40 21.74 13.17
CA PRO A 406 -34.68 22.43 13.36
C PRO A 406 -35.88 21.80 12.61
N TYR A 407 -36.40 20.67 13.05
CA TYR A 407 -37.43 19.93 12.29
C TYR A 407 -38.85 20.52 12.36
N ASN A 408 -39.15 21.29 13.42
CA ASN A 408 -40.44 22.00 13.57
C ASN A 408 -40.31 23.51 13.26
N GLY A 409 -39.12 23.96 12.87
CA GLY A 409 -38.89 25.30 12.34
C GLY A 409 -39.59 25.49 11.00
N SER A 410 -40.08 26.70 10.76
CA SER A 410 -40.51 27.16 9.44
C SER A 410 -39.41 28.01 8.81
N TRP A 411 -39.42 28.15 7.49
CA TRP A 411 -38.48 29.00 6.76
C TRP A 411 -39.21 30.16 6.10
N GLY A 412 -39.03 31.39 6.59
CA GLY A 412 -39.64 32.59 6.00
C GLY A 412 -41.15 32.73 6.19
N GLY A 413 -41.75 31.95 7.10
CA GLY A 413 -43.17 32.01 7.45
C GLY A 413 -43.53 33.11 8.46
N GLY A 414 -42.53 33.76 9.07
CA GLY A 414 -42.70 34.66 10.21
C GLY A 414 -43.13 33.94 11.50
N GLY A 415 -43.24 34.72 12.58
CA GLY A 415 -43.67 34.19 13.88
C GLY A 415 -42.53 33.57 14.71
N ALA A 416 -42.90 32.90 15.80
CA ALA A 416 -41.94 32.44 16.82
C ALA A 416 -41.11 31.22 16.37
N ASN A 417 -41.58 30.45 15.39
CA ASN A 417 -40.89 29.28 14.86
C ASN A 417 -40.26 29.54 13.48
N ASP A 418 -40.08 30.79 13.04
CA ASP A 418 -39.32 31.10 11.82
C ASP A 418 -37.81 30.98 12.08
N TRP A 419 -37.23 29.87 11.61
CA TRP A 419 -35.83 29.53 11.81
C TRP A 419 -34.90 30.51 11.11
N ALA A 420 -35.19 30.90 9.86
CA ALA A 420 -34.35 31.84 9.13
C ALA A 420 -34.22 33.17 9.88
N ALA A 421 -35.33 33.67 10.43
CA ALA A 421 -35.32 34.89 11.23
C ALA A 421 -34.60 34.72 12.58
N ALA A 422 -34.65 33.54 13.19
CA ALA A 422 -33.93 33.25 14.44
C ALA A 422 -32.43 33.08 14.23
N ALA A 423 -32.03 32.44 13.13
CA ALA A 423 -30.64 32.33 12.71
C ALA A 423 -30.01 33.71 12.46
N GLU A 424 -30.74 34.67 11.87
CA GLU A 424 -30.26 36.06 11.74
C GLU A 424 -30.05 36.72 13.10
N ARG A 425 -31.00 36.57 14.03
CA ARG A 425 -30.90 37.15 15.39
C ARG A 425 -29.70 36.59 16.15
N ALA A 426 -29.53 35.27 16.15
CA ALA A 426 -28.43 34.61 16.85
C ALA A 426 -27.09 34.84 16.15
N GLY A 427 -27.04 34.68 14.83
CA GLY A 427 -25.85 34.91 14.02
C GLY A 427 -25.30 36.33 14.17
N ASN A 428 -26.16 37.35 14.11
CA ASN A 428 -25.73 38.74 14.30
C ASN A 428 -25.26 39.01 15.74
N ALA A 429 -25.86 38.36 16.74
CA ALA A 429 -25.40 38.45 18.13
C ALA A 429 -24.03 37.78 18.32
N VAL A 430 -23.81 36.60 17.72
CA VAL A 430 -22.51 35.91 17.69
C VAL A 430 -21.46 36.80 17.03
N LEU A 431 -21.73 37.32 15.83
CA LEU A 431 -20.80 38.15 15.06
C LEU A 431 -20.51 39.50 15.74
N SER A 432 -21.44 40.01 16.54
CA SER A 432 -21.20 41.20 17.37
C SER A 432 -20.22 40.93 18.51
N ALA A 433 -20.18 39.70 19.03
CA ALA A 433 -19.23 39.28 20.06
C ALA A 433 -17.89 38.79 19.47
N ASN A 434 -17.94 38.15 18.31
CA ASN A 434 -16.78 37.63 17.60
C ASN A 434 -17.01 37.72 16.08
N PRO A 435 -16.49 38.77 15.41
CA PRO A 435 -16.71 38.98 13.97
C PRO A 435 -15.92 37.99 13.10
N ASP A 436 -15.01 37.22 13.68
CA ASP A 436 -14.13 36.34 12.94
C ASP A 436 -14.78 34.99 12.60
N TRP A 437 -15.78 34.55 13.37
CA TRP A 437 -16.44 33.26 13.22
C TRP A 437 -17.34 33.15 11.99
N LEU A 438 -17.36 31.97 11.38
CA LEU A 438 -18.41 31.54 10.46
C LEU A 438 -19.71 31.24 11.23
N ILE A 439 -20.85 31.46 10.57
CA ILE A 439 -22.18 31.13 11.08
C ILE A 439 -22.74 30.03 10.18
N PHE A 440 -22.85 28.82 10.73
CA PHE A 440 -23.44 27.68 10.06
C PHE A 440 -24.94 27.65 10.39
N VAL A 441 -25.76 27.66 9.34
CA VAL A 441 -27.23 27.68 9.45
C VAL A 441 -27.80 26.44 8.79
N GLU A 442 -28.24 25.49 9.61
CA GLU A 442 -28.95 24.30 9.16
C GLU A 442 -30.29 24.62 8.46
N GLY A 443 -30.82 23.65 7.73
CA GLY A 443 -32.16 23.67 7.17
C GLY A 443 -33.28 23.40 8.17
N VAL A 444 -34.49 23.17 7.67
CA VAL A 444 -35.65 22.74 8.47
C VAL A 444 -36.10 21.32 8.09
N GLY A 445 -37.14 20.78 8.74
CA GLY A 445 -37.67 19.45 8.40
C GLY A 445 -38.63 19.44 7.20
N THR A 446 -39.29 20.56 6.91
CA THR A 446 -40.29 20.64 5.83
C THR A 446 -40.40 22.07 5.29
N TYR A 447 -40.48 22.20 3.97
CA TYR A 447 -40.72 23.47 3.29
C TYR A 447 -41.79 23.31 2.21
N GLN A 448 -42.80 24.19 2.22
CA GLN A 448 -43.94 24.16 1.27
C GLN A 448 -44.64 22.78 1.12
N GLY A 449 -44.59 21.96 2.17
CA GLY A 449 -45.19 20.61 2.18
C GLY A 449 -44.24 19.49 1.76
N GLU A 450 -43.03 19.83 1.27
CA GLU A 450 -41.98 18.88 0.94
C GLU A 450 -41.11 18.59 2.17
N GLY A 451 -41.12 17.33 2.61
CA GLY A 451 -40.32 16.87 3.74
C GLY A 451 -38.91 16.45 3.33
N TYR A 452 -37.94 16.65 4.21
CA TYR A 452 -36.59 16.11 4.07
C TYR A 452 -36.05 15.64 5.42
N TRP A 453 -34.76 15.30 5.48
CA TRP A 453 -34.05 15.12 6.73
C TRP A 453 -34.16 16.36 7.62
N TRP A 454 -34.21 16.15 8.92
CA TRP A 454 -34.19 17.25 9.88
C TRP A 454 -32.88 18.02 9.71
N GLY A 455 -32.93 19.35 9.73
CA GLY A 455 -31.75 20.16 9.41
C GLY A 455 -31.32 20.15 7.93
N GLY A 456 -31.94 19.35 7.07
CA GLY A 456 -31.50 19.18 5.68
C GLY A 456 -32.32 19.94 4.62
N ASN A 457 -33.53 20.41 4.93
CA ASN A 457 -34.34 21.12 3.94
C ASN A 457 -33.97 22.60 3.87
N LEU A 458 -33.25 22.99 2.81
CA LEU A 458 -32.84 24.37 2.51
C LEU A 458 -33.52 24.93 1.25
N MET A 459 -34.63 24.33 0.80
CA MET A 459 -35.39 24.83 -0.35
C MET A 459 -35.83 26.30 -0.19
N GLY A 460 -36.11 26.70 1.05
CA GLY A 460 -36.54 28.06 1.37
C GLY A 460 -35.49 29.16 1.18
N VAL A 461 -34.21 28.82 0.98
CA VAL A 461 -33.13 29.80 0.79
C VAL A 461 -33.35 30.66 -0.47
N ARG A 462 -33.89 30.10 -1.56
CA ARG A 462 -34.24 30.89 -2.77
C ARG A 462 -35.24 31.99 -2.48
N ASP A 463 -36.25 31.68 -1.68
CA ASP A 463 -37.38 32.56 -1.42
C ASP A 463 -37.04 33.56 -0.31
N ARG A 464 -36.26 33.13 0.68
CA ARG A 464 -35.83 33.91 1.84
C ARG A 464 -34.41 33.52 2.25
N PRO A 465 -33.36 34.10 1.65
CA PRO A 465 -32.00 33.88 2.11
C PRO A 465 -31.80 34.54 3.47
N VAL A 466 -31.03 33.91 4.35
CA VAL A 466 -30.56 34.49 5.62
C VAL A 466 -29.63 35.68 5.32
N GLN A 467 -29.83 36.79 6.03
CA GLN A 467 -29.05 38.01 5.89
C GLN A 467 -28.38 38.35 7.23
N LEU A 468 -27.07 38.15 7.28
CA LEU A 468 -26.24 38.56 8.42
C LEU A 468 -25.76 40.00 8.22
N ASP A 469 -25.53 40.71 9.33
CA ASP A 469 -25.04 42.11 9.30
C ASP A 469 -23.61 42.21 8.77
N LEU A 470 -22.79 41.15 8.96
CA LEU A 470 -21.42 41.06 8.47
C LEU A 470 -21.36 40.12 7.25
N PRO A 471 -20.94 40.59 6.06
CA PRO A 471 -20.82 39.75 4.87
C PRO A 471 -19.66 38.75 4.99
N GLY A 472 -19.69 37.70 4.17
CA GLY A 472 -18.60 36.72 4.10
C GLY A 472 -18.52 35.78 5.31
N LYS A 473 -19.63 35.57 6.02
CA LYS A 473 -19.68 34.75 7.25
C LYS A 473 -20.70 33.62 7.24
N LEU A 474 -21.68 33.68 6.34
CA LEU A 474 -22.76 32.69 6.27
C LEU A 474 -22.31 31.43 5.52
N VAL A 475 -22.53 30.27 6.15
CA VAL A 475 -22.45 28.94 5.54
C VAL A 475 -23.80 28.26 5.79
N TYR A 476 -24.43 27.70 4.75
CA TYR A 476 -25.60 26.87 4.97
C TYR A 476 -25.17 25.43 5.30
N SER A 477 -25.82 24.83 6.28
CA SER A 477 -25.57 23.46 6.70
C SER A 477 -26.76 22.55 6.32
N ALA A 478 -26.49 21.33 5.88
CA ALA A 478 -27.52 20.32 5.65
C ALA A 478 -27.11 19.00 6.29
N HIS A 479 -28.09 18.21 6.72
CA HIS A 479 -27.89 16.82 7.12
C HIS A 479 -28.55 15.89 6.09
N ASP A 480 -27.88 14.77 5.81
CA ASP A 480 -28.37 13.77 4.88
C ASP A 480 -28.01 12.35 5.32
N TYR A 481 -28.96 11.44 5.24
CA TYR A 481 -28.80 10.06 5.69
C TYR A 481 -29.36 9.06 4.67
N PRO A 482 -28.89 7.79 4.69
CA PRO A 482 -29.38 6.77 3.79
C PRO A 482 -30.64 6.05 4.31
N ASN A 483 -31.10 5.09 3.52
CA ASN A 483 -32.29 4.28 3.79
C ASN A 483 -32.24 3.53 5.13
N SER A 484 -31.06 3.10 5.58
CA SER A 484 -30.91 2.38 6.85
C SER A 484 -31.25 3.20 8.10
N ILE A 485 -31.22 4.53 8.00
CA ILE A 485 -31.57 5.44 9.09
C ILE A 485 -33.09 5.67 9.11
N TYR A 486 -33.66 6.03 7.96
CA TYR A 486 -35.10 6.12 7.76
C TYR A 486 -35.47 5.86 6.30
N GLY A 487 -36.48 5.01 6.08
CA GLY A 487 -36.93 4.61 4.75
C GLY A 487 -37.73 5.72 4.04
N GLN A 488 -37.03 6.76 3.59
CA GLN A 488 -37.62 7.87 2.85
C GLN A 488 -38.23 7.38 1.52
N SER A 489 -39.29 8.07 1.07
CA SER A 489 -40.06 7.64 -0.10
C SER A 489 -39.22 7.62 -1.39
N TRP A 490 -38.23 8.50 -1.51
CA TRP A 490 -37.32 8.56 -2.66
C TRP A 490 -36.41 7.34 -2.78
N PHE A 491 -36.18 6.54 -1.73
CA PHE A 491 -35.46 5.27 -1.84
C PHE A 491 -36.30 4.10 -2.40
N SER A 492 -37.58 4.33 -2.72
CA SER A 492 -38.54 3.25 -3.05
C SER A 492 -39.07 3.27 -4.48
N GLY A 493 -38.82 4.33 -5.26
CA GLY A 493 -39.27 4.43 -6.66
C GLY A 493 -38.39 3.64 -7.63
N PRO A 494 -38.89 3.24 -8.81
CA PRO A 494 -38.03 2.67 -9.85
C PRO A 494 -37.00 3.71 -10.33
N GLY A 495 -35.73 3.33 -10.41
CA GLY A 495 -34.65 4.22 -10.86
C GLY A 495 -34.18 5.24 -9.81
N TRP A 496 -34.57 5.10 -8.54
CA TRP A 496 -34.22 6.02 -7.45
C TRP A 496 -32.71 6.30 -7.35
N GLU A 497 -31.88 5.32 -7.69
CA GLU A 497 -30.42 5.41 -7.68
C GLU A 497 -29.90 6.55 -8.58
N ASN A 498 -30.63 6.91 -9.64
CA ASN A 498 -30.25 7.98 -10.58
C ASN A 498 -30.83 9.35 -10.18
N GLU A 499 -31.76 9.38 -9.24
CA GLU A 499 -32.45 10.62 -8.81
C GLU A 499 -31.85 11.21 -7.53
N LEU A 500 -30.89 10.52 -6.89
CA LEU A 500 -30.31 10.96 -5.62
C LEU A 500 -29.56 12.29 -5.73
N THR A 501 -28.71 12.47 -6.75
CA THR A 501 -27.96 13.73 -6.93
C THR A 501 -28.91 14.89 -7.22
N ALA A 502 -29.96 14.66 -8.02
CA ALA A 502 -31.03 15.63 -8.22
C ALA A 502 -31.79 15.95 -6.92
N LYS A 503 -31.96 14.96 -6.04
CA LYS A 503 -32.59 15.16 -4.73
C LYS A 503 -31.73 16.00 -3.78
N PHE A 504 -30.42 15.75 -3.74
CA PHE A 504 -29.46 16.57 -3.01
C PHE A 504 -29.49 18.01 -3.53
N ASP A 505 -29.43 18.17 -4.86
CA ASP A 505 -29.47 19.48 -5.51
C ASP A 505 -30.77 20.23 -5.24
N GLU A 506 -31.93 19.56 -5.30
CA GLU A 506 -33.24 20.14 -4.94
C GLU A 506 -33.25 20.71 -3.51
N MET A 507 -32.69 19.95 -2.57
CA MET A 507 -32.86 20.21 -1.14
C MET A 507 -31.85 21.20 -0.58
N TRP A 508 -30.60 21.13 -1.01
CA TRP A 508 -29.51 21.97 -0.49
C TRP A 508 -28.40 22.25 -1.52
N GLY A 509 -28.11 21.31 -2.42
CA GLY A 509 -26.97 21.38 -3.33
C GLY A 509 -27.02 22.52 -4.34
N TYR A 510 -28.23 22.97 -4.75
CA TYR A 510 -28.38 24.10 -5.65
C TYR A 510 -27.73 25.38 -5.10
N ILE A 511 -27.65 25.55 -3.78
CA ILE A 511 -27.04 26.72 -3.14
C ILE A 511 -25.57 26.81 -3.49
N TYR A 512 -24.88 25.67 -3.40
CA TYR A 512 -23.48 25.56 -3.77
C TYR A 512 -23.31 25.66 -5.29
N ARG A 513 -24.10 24.91 -6.07
CA ARG A 513 -24.01 24.84 -7.54
C ARG A 513 -24.25 26.20 -8.21
N GLU A 514 -25.16 27.01 -7.69
CA GLU A 514 -25.49 28.34 -8.23
C GLU A 514 -24.60 29.46 -7.67
N GLY A 515 -23.62 29.14 -6.81
CA GLY A 515 -22.71 30.15 -6.26
C GLY A 515 -23.35 31.06 -5.20
N ILE A 516 -24.46 30.65 -4.57
CA ILE A 516 -25.23 31.48 -3.63
C ILE A 516 -24.46 31.66 -2.31
N ALA A 517 -23.98 30.56 -1.74
CA ALA A 517 -23.20 30.52 -0.50
C ALA A 517 -22.52 29.14 -0.39
N PRO A 518 -21.52 28.97 0.48
CA PRO A 518 -20.97 27.64 0.75
C PRO A 518 -22.03 26.76 1.41
N VAL A 519 -21.99 25.48 1.08
CA VAL A 519 -22.76 24.44 1.76
C VAL A 519 -21.79 23.56 2.54
N TYR A 520 -22.24 23.15 3.73
CA TYR A 520 -21.57 22.25 4.64
C TYR A 520 -22.52 21.08 4.94
N LEU A 521 -22.09 19.84 4.67
CA LEU A 521 -22.84 18.66 5.09
C LEU A 521 -22.43 18.30 6.53
N GLY A 522 -23.13 18.88 7.51
CA GLY A 522 -22.79 18.80 8.93
C GLY A 522 -22.92 17.40 9.52
N GLU A 523 -23.84 16.60 8.99
CA GLU A 523 -23.97 15.21 9.36
C GLU A 523 -24.39 14.34 8.17
N PHE A 524 -23.67 13.23 8.04
CA PHE A 524 -24.02 12.09 7.22
C PHE A 524 -23.27 10.86 7.73
N GLY A 525 -23.88 9.68 7.67
CA GLY A 525 -23.27 8.49 8.23
C GLY A 525 -24.07 7.22 8.00
N SER A 526 -23.42 6.07 8.19
CA SER A 526 -24.06 4.76 8.01
C SER A 526 -23.30 3.62 8.71
N LYS A 527 -24.03 2.57 9.09
CA LYS A 527 -23.48 1.25 9.47
C LYS A 527 -23.09 0.38 8.29
N LEU A 528 -23.43 0.79 7.06
CA LEU A 528 -23.34 -0.01 5.84
C LEU A 528 -24.20 -1.27 5.92
N ALA A 529 -25.33 -1.18 6.62
CA ALA A 529 -26.18 -2.33 6.93
C ALA A 529 -27.19 -2.66 5.81
N ASP A 530 -27.57 -1.66 5.00
CA ASP A 530 -28.46 -1.82 3.85
C ASP A 530 -27.65 -1.61 2.56
N PRO A 531 -27.74 -2.51 1.55
CA PRO A 531 -27.08 -2.32 0.26
C PRO A 531 -27.41 -0.98 -0.43
N LYS A 532 -28.57 -0.37 -0.15
CA LYS A 532 -28.92 0.96 -0.67
C LYS A 532 -28.02 2.06 -0.12
N ASP A 533 -27.45 1.87 1.06
CA ASP A 533 -26.51 2.82 1.65
C ASP A 533 -25.23 2.94 0.82
N LEU A 534 -24.80 1.88 0.15
CA LEU A 534 -23.62 1.91 -0.72
C LEU A 534 -23.84 2.78 -1.95
N VAL A 535 -25.03 2.68 -2.56
CA VAL A 535 -25.43 3.54 -3.69
C VAL A 535 -25.56 4.99 -3.22
N TRP A 536 -26.16 5.21 -2.05
CA TRP A 536 -26.22 6.55 -1.46
C TRP A 536 -24.83 7.11 -1.17
N LEU A 537 -23.91 6.32 -0.60
CA LEU A 537 -22.54 6.73 -0.34
C LEU A 537 -21.80 7.09 -1.63
N GLU A 538 -21.91 6.26 -2.67
CA GLU A 538 -21.36 6.55 -3.99
C GLU A 538 -21.83 7.91 -4.50
N LYS A 539 -23.14 8.17 -4.45
CA LYS A 539 -23.72 9.42 -4.96
C LYS A 539 -23.38 10.63 -4.10
N ILE A 540 -23.46 10.51 -2.77
CA ILE A 540 -23.21 11.66 -1.90
C ILE A 540 -21.72 12.01 -1.85
N THR A 541 -20.82 11.02 -1.85
CA THR A 541 -19.38 11.28 -1.86
C THR A 541 -18.93 11.88 -3.19
N ALA A 542 -19.46 11.42 -4.34
CA ALA A 542 -19.24 12.07 -5.63
C ALA A 542 -19.68 13.55 -5.61
N TYR A 543 -20.90 13.80 -5.12
CA TYR A 543 -21.44 15.16 -5.02
C TYR A 543 -20.55 16.06 -4.14
N LEU A 544 -20.13 15.55 -2.98
CA LEU A 544 -19.22 16.26 -2.08
C LEU A 544 -17.86 16.53 -2.75
N ALA A 545 -17.34 15.62 -3.57
CA ALA A 545 -16.08 15.79 -4.30
C ALA A 545 -16.16 16.84 -5.44
N GLY A 546 -17.36 17.29 -5.78
CA GLY A 546 -17.62 18.21 -6.88
C GLY A 546 -18.00 17.54 -8.20
N ASP A 547 -18.33 16.24 -8.19
CA ASP A 547 -19.04 15.52 -9.27
C ASP A 547 -20.53 15.57 -8.94
N LEU A 548 -21.19 16.66 -9.34
CA LEU A 548 -22.51 17.07 -8.86
C LEU A 548 -23.64 16.26 -9.51
N ASP A 549 -23.37 15.55 -10.61
CA ASP A 549 -24.32 14.63 -11.24
C ASP A 549 -23.94 13.15 -11.11
N ALA A 550 -22.76 12.85 -10.53
CA ALA A 550 -22.21 11.52 -10.32
C ALA A 550 -21.98 10.75 -11.63
N ASP A 551 -21.49 11.42 -12.66
CA ASP A 551 -21.10 10.86 -13.95
C ASP A 551 -19.61 10.45 -14.04
N GLY A 552 -18.84 10.72 -12.99
CA GLY A 552 -17.42 10.45 -12.88
C GLY A 552 -16.52 11.62 -13.30
N MET A 553 -17.09 12.78 -13.65
CA MET A 553 -16.36 14.01 -13.96
C MET A 553 -16.60 15.07 -12.89
N ARG A 554 -15.59 15.91 -12.67
CA ARG A 554 -15.68 17.03 -11.73
C ARG A 554 -16.35 18.22 -12.44
N ASP A 555 -17.46 18.70 -11.90
CA ASP A 555 -18.28 19.79 -12.43
C ASP A 555 -17.89 21.18 -11.92
N ILE A 556 -17.01 21.24 -10.93
CA ILE A 556 -16.58 22.49 -10.30
C ILE A 556 -15.29 23.03 -10.92
N PRO A 557 -15.08 24.37 -10.94
CA PRO A 557 -13.87 24.98 -11.49
C PRO A 557 -12.58 24.43 -10.89
N ALA A 558 -11.50 24.46 -11.69
CA ALA A 558 -10.17 24.12 -11.20
C ALA A 558 -9.74 25.12 -10.11
N GLY A 559 -9.29 24.60 -8.97
CA GLY A 559 -8.90 25.39 -7.80
C GLY A 559 -10.02 25.60 -6.76
N ASP A 560 -11.29 25.38 -7.12
CA ASP A 560 -12.38 25.35 -6.15
C ASP A 560 -12.40 23.99 -5.43
N HIS A 561 -12.86 23.98 -4.17
CA HIS A 561 -13.08 22.77 -3.39
C HIS A 561 -14.55 22.40 -3.40
N GLY A 562 -14.84 21.09 -3.36
CA GLY A 562 -16.18 20.56 -3.23
C GLY A 562 -16.84 20.92 -1.89
N VAL A 563 -18.07 20.45 -1.70
CA VAL A 563 -18.85 20.74 -0.48
C VAL A 563 -18.09 20.27 0.77
N SER A 564 -18.03 21.14 1.77
CA SER A 564 -17.44 20.88 3.09
C SER A 564 -18.29 19.89 3.87
N TRP A 565 -17.71 19.08 4.76
CA TRP A 565 -18.44 17.98 5.40
C TRP A 565 -17.87 17.53 6.74
N THR A 566 -18.71 16.93 7.58
CA THR A 566 -18.28 16.16 8.76
C THR A 566 -19.05 14.85 8.87
N TRP A 567 -18.32 13.74 9.02
CA TRP A 567 -18.92 12.42 9.17
C TRP A 567 -19.59 12.26 10.54
N TRP A 568 -20.80 11.69 10.56
CA TRP A 568 -21.47 11.22 11.77
C TRP A 568 -21.24 9.71 11.95
N SER A 569 -20.38 9.26 12.86
CA SER A 569 -19.56 10.05 13.81
C SER A 569 -18.21 9.38 14.06
N TRP A 570 -17.34 9.99 14.87
CA TRP A 570 -16.14 9.32 15.40
C TRP A 570 -16.54 8.13 16.28
N ASN A 571 -17.58 8.34 17.08
CA ASN A 571 -18.02 7.48 18.15
C ASN A 571 -18.66 6.18 17.63
N PRO A 572 -18.28 5.00 18.16
CA PRO A 572 -18.93 3.75 17.79
C PRO A 572 -20.36 3.64 18.31
N ASN A 573 -20.67 4.32 19.42
CA ASN A 573 -21.91 4.15 20.16
C ASN A 573 -23.11 4.95 19.60
N SER A 574 -23.03 5.40 18.35
CA SER A 574 -24.22 5.87 17.64
C SER A 574 -25.10 4.68 17.23
N GLY A 575 -26.36 4.69 17.67
CA GLY A 575 -27.24 3.52 17.62
C GLY A 575 -27.63 3.05 16.21
N ASP A 576 -27.69 3.95 15.24
CA ASP A 576 -28.18 3.73 13.88
C ASP A 576 -27.07 3.80 12.83
N THR A 577 -26.05 4.61 13.07
CA THR A 577 -24.91 4.87 12.16
C THR A 577 -23.60 4.20 12.60
N GLY A 578 -23.45 3.89 13.89
CA GLY A 578 -22.14 3.54 14.46
C GLY A 578 -21.14 4.68 14.26
N GLY A 579 -19.84 4.37 14.21
CA GLY A 579 -18.80 5.39 14.02
C GLY A 579 -17.71 4.99 13.04
N ILE A 580 -16.71 5.86 12.92
CA ILE A 580 -15.40 5.55 12.34
C ILE A 580 -14.68 4.53 13.22
N LEU A 581 -14.74 4.70 14.54
CA LEU A 581 -14.25 3.69 15.47
C LEU A 581 -15.22 2.50 15.59
N ALA A 582 -14.66 1.33 15.89
CA ALA A 582 -15.37 0.16 16.36
C ALA A 582 -15.68 0.26 17.86
N ASP A 583 -16.52 -0.66 18.36
CA ASP A 583 -17.03 -0.66 19.74
C ASP A 583 -15.93 -0.71 20.83
N ASP A 584 -14.69 -1.05 20.47
CA ASP A 584 -13.53 -1.04 21.36
C ASP A 584 -12.94 0.36 21.59
N TRP A 585 -13.46 1.40 20.91
CA TRP A 585 -12.97 2.78 20.94
C TRP A 585 -11.51 2.95 20.50
N ALA A 586 -10.98 2.03 19.71
CA ALA A 586 -9.59 2.07 19.24
C ALA A 586 -9.43 1.67 17.77
N THR A 587 -10.12 0.63 17.33
CA THR A 587 -9.98 0.12 15.97
C THR A 587 -10.77 1.00 15.00
N VAL A 588 -10.11 1.51 13.96
CA VAL A 588 -10.77 2.23 12.85
C VAL A 588 -11.42 1.23 11.89
N ILE A 589 -12.66 1.49 11.50
CA ILE A 589 -13.40 0.71 10.51
C ILE A 589 -13.00 1.20 9.11
N THR A 590 -11.95 0.60 8.56
CA THR A 590 -11.38 0.99 7.25
C THR A 590 -12.38 0.92 6.09
N ALA A 591 -13.38 0.05 6.18
CA ALA A 591 -14.46 -0.03 5.19
C ALA A 591 -15.31 1.26 5.11
N LYS A 592 -15.33 2.09 6.17
CA LYS A 592 -15.99 3.39 6.17
C LYS A 592 -15.05 4.50 5.72
N THR A 593 -13.82 4.54 6.23
CA THR A 593 -12.85 5.58 5.85
C THR A 593 -12.48 5.51 4.38
N ALA A 594 -12.46 4.33 3.76
CA ALA A 594 -12.24 4.19 2.32
C ALA A 594 -13.23 4.97 1.43
N TRP A 595 -14.45 5.24 1.90
CA TRP A 595 -15.41 6.09 1.17
C TRP A 595 -15.12 7.59 1.33
N LEU A 596 -14.37 7.95 2.37
CA LEU A 596 -14.02 9.32 2.73
C LEU A 596 -12.65 9.72 2.22
N ASP A 597 -11.73 8.77 1.99
CA ASP A 597 -10.38 9.02 1.48
C ASP A 597 -10.34 10.00 0.27
N PRO A 598 -11.23 9.90 -0.75
CA PRO A 598 -11.23 10.84 -1.87
C PRO A 598 -11.72 12.25 -1.51
N LEU A 599 -12.35 12.40 -0.35
CA LEU A 599 -12.90 13.66 0.15
C LEU A 599 -12.00 14.35 1.17
N MET A 600 -10.97 13.65 1.65
CA MET A 600 -10.00 14.21 2.58
C MET A 600 -9.26 15.38 1.93
N ASP A 601 -9.06 16.41 2.73
CA ASP A 601 -8.34 17.61 2.35
C ASP A 601 -7.44 17.98 3.51
N ASP A 602 -6.15 18.13 3.25
CA ASP A 602 -5.34 18.94 4.15
C ASP A 602 -5.88 20.37 4.00
N LEU A 603 -5.94 21.18 5.05
CA LEU A 603 -6.48 22.55 4.94
C LEU A 603 -5.64 23.48 4.03
N GLY A 604 -4.78 22.92 3.17
CA GLY A 604 -3.85 23.55 2.27
C GLY A 604 -2.54 23.80 2.99
N ALA A 605 -1.44 23.14 2.61
CA ALA A 605 -0.14 23.63 3.05
C ALA A 605 -0.06 25.15 2.74
N PRO A 606 0.21 26.01 3.73
CA PRO A 606 0.27 27.45 3.52
C PRO A 606 1.21 27.76 2.36
N ALA A 607 0.83 28.75 1.54
CA ALA A 607 1.70 29.26 0.47
C ALA A 607 3.10 29.53 1.04
N GLU A 608 4.16 29.20 0.29
CA GLU A 608 5.58 29.34 0.69
C GLU A 608 5.79 30.61 1.56
N GLY A 609 6.03 30.40 2.86
CA GLY A 609 6.41 31.48 3.78
C GLY A 609 5.56 31.71 5.05
N ALA A 610 4.66 30.81 5.44
CA ALA A 610 4.05 30.84 6.78
C ALA A 610 3.91 29.39 7.28
N ALA A 611 4.50 29.03 8.42
CA ALA A 611 4.75 27.62 8.77
C ALA A 611 5.14 27.39 10.25
N ALA A 612 4.49 26.43 10.94
CA ALA A 612 4.79 25.97 12.31
C ALA A 612 3.81 24.87 12.84
N GLY A 613 4.07 24.44 14.08
CA GLY A 613 3.39 23.34 14.75
C GLY A 613 4.11 22.03 14.50
N ALA A 614 5.01 21.68 15.44
CA ALA A 614 5.77 20.42 15.54
C ALA A 614 5.79 19.58 14.25
N ARG A 615 6.61 20.00 13.29
CA ARG A 615 6.80 19.27 12.04
C ARG A 615 7.44 17.93 12.33
N SER A 616 7.03 16.88 11.61
CA SER A 616 7.69 15.58 11.72
C SER A 616 8.35 15.21 10.40
N LEU A 617 9.58 14.69 10.44
CA LEU A 617 10.14 13.97 9.31
C LEU A 617 9.61 12.54 9.31
N HIS A 618 8.93 12.18 8.23
CA HIS A 618 8.36 10.84 8.03
C HIS A 618 9.32 9.99 7.21
N PHE A 619 9.96 9.03 7.86
CA PHE A 619 10.84 8.07 7.20
C PHE A 619 10.02 6.87 6.75
N ALA A 620 9.94 6.66 5.43
CA ALA A 620 9.33 5.46 4.86
C ALA A 620 10.28 4.26 5.05
N VAL A 621 9.83 3.26 5.81
CA VAL A 621 10.51 1.97 5.99
C VAL A 621 9.77 0.93 5.18
N THR A 622 10.44 0.34 4.19
CA THR A 622 9.83 -0.52 3.18
C THR A 622 10.45 -1.92 3.13
N LEU A 623 9.65 -2.89 2.70
CA LEU A 623 10.04 -4.24 2.36
C LEU A 623 9.98 -4.42 0.84
N SER A 624 10.98 -5.09 0.25
CA SER A 624 11.03 -5.32 -1.21
C SER A 624 9.90 -6.22 -1.76
N ALA A 625 9.18 -6.91 -0.87
CA ALA A 625 8.01 -7.72 -1.16
C ALA A 625 7.16 -7.85 0.11
N ALA A 626 5.88 -8.23 -0.04
CA ALA A 626 4.99 -8.44 1.09
C ALA A 626 5.54 -9.49 2.05
N ALA A 627 5.50 -9.20 3.35
CA ALA A 627 5.98 -10.13 4.37
C ALA A 627 5.13 -11.42 4.38
N ALA A 628 5.76 -12.58 4.32
CA ALA A 628 5.05 -13.87 4.45
C ALA A 628 4.77 -14.25 5.91
N GLN A 629 5.54 -13.68 6.85
CA GLN A 629 5.46 -13.85 8.30
C GLN A 629 5.80 -12.50 8.97
N ASP A 630 5.64 -12.39 10.29
CA ASP A 630 5.96 -11.15 11.01
C ASP A 630 7.42 -10.71 10.79
N VAL A 631 7.61 -9.42 10.49
CA VAL A 631 8.94 -8.79 10.42
C VAL A 631 9.06 -7.75 11.53
N TRP A 632 10.19 -7.76 12.24
CA TRP A 632 10.48 -6.80 13.29
C TRP A 632 11.81 -6.09 13.02
N VAL A 633 11.87 -4.79 13.26
CA VAL A 633 13.12 -4.02 13.18
C VAL A 633 13.14 -2.96 14.27
N ASP A 634 14.26 -2.85 14.97
CA ASP A 634 14.46 -1.77 15.94
C ASP A 634 14.96 -0.51 15.23
N TYR A 635 14.53 0.66 15.65
CA TYR A 635 15.00 1.93 15.11
C TYR A 635 15.45 2.87 16.21
N ALA A 636 16.41 3.73 15.89
CA ALA A 636 16.87 4.81 16.75
C ALA A 636 17.33 6.00 15.90
N THR A 637 17.03 7.21 16.36
CA THR A 637 17.63 8.43 15.80
C THR A 637 19.04 8.64 16.38
N MET A 638 20.00 9.00 15.53
CA MET A 638 21.35 9.40 15.91
C MET A 638 21.56 10.87 15.52
N PRO A 639 22.05 11.73 16.44
CA PRO A 639 22.33 13.13 16.11
C PRO A 639 23.45 13.24 15.07
N GLY A 640 23.38 14.28 14.25
CA GLY A 640 24.35 14.60 13.22
C GLY A 640 24.85 16.04 13.39
N THR A 641 24.52 16.92 12.44
CA THR A 641 24.61 18.37 12.70
C THR A 641 23.41 18.86 13.51
N ALA A 642 22.25 18.21 13.39
CA ALA A 642 21.10 18.39 14.27
C ALA A 642 21.22 17.50 15.52
N ASP A 643 20.82 18.01 16.68
CA ASP A 643 20.77 17.35 17.97
C ASP A 643 19.39 17.47 18.67
N SER A 644 19.34 17.23 19.98
CA SER A 644 18.10 17.31 20.77
C SER A 644 17.49 18.71 20.88
N ALA A 645 18.21 19.75 20.44
CA ALA A 645 17.68 21.09 20.27
C ALA A 645 16.71 21.17 19.08
N ASP A 646 16.95 20.38 18.03
CA ASP A 646 16.32 20.56 16.70
C ASP A 646 15.33 19.44 16.38
N PHE A 647 15.41 18.32 17.10
CA PHE A 647 14.40 17.25 17.04
C PHE A 647 14.31 16.47 18.36
N THR A 648 13.19 15.78 18.58
CA THR A 648 13.02 14.86 19.71
C THR A 648 13.61 13.49 19.36
N PRO A 649 14.69 13.03 20.02
CA PRO A 649 15.25 11.72 19.73
C PRO A 649 14.30 10.59 20.12
N ILE A 650 14.15 9.62 19.22
CA ILE A 650 13.26 8.46 19.43
C ILE A 650 14.01 7.14 19.24
N THR A 651 13.53 6.12 19.95
CA THR A 651 13.91 4.72 19.75
C THR A 651 12.67 3.85 19.84
N GLY A 652 12.59 2.78 19.04
CA GLY A 652 11.44 1.88 19.10
C GLY A 652 11.66 0.62 18.28
N THR A 653 10.58 -0.14 18.10
CA THR A 653 10.55 -1.31 17.23
C THR A 653 9.35 -1.19 16.28
N LEU A 654 9.59 -1.31 14.98
CA LEU A 654 8.56 -1.49 13.97
C LEU A 654 8.22 -2.97 13.81
N HIS A 655 6.93 -3.24 13.63
CA HIS A 655 6.38 -4.56 13.33
C HIS A 655 5.60 -4.49 12.02
N PHE A 656 5.96 -5.34 11.05
CA PHE A 656 5.18 -5.60 9.85
C PHE A 656 4.46 -6.93 10.01
N ALA A 657 3.13 -6.91 9.93
CA ALA A 657 2.31 -8.11 9.87
C ALA A 657 2.42 -8.78 8.48
N PRO A 658 2.07 -10.07 8.35
CA PRO A 658 2.01 -10.72 7.05
C PRO A 658 1.15 -9.93 6.06
N GLY A 659 1.68 -9.69 4.86
CA GLY A 659 1.04 -8.89 3.80
C GLY A 659 1.48 -7.43 3.72
N GLU A 660 2.08 -6.87 4.78
CA GLU A 660 2.53 -5.47 4.77
C GLU A 660 3.85 -5.29 4.01
N THR A 661 4.03 -4.10 3.42
CA THR A 661 5.24 -3.72 2.66
C THR A 661 5.85 -2.39 3.06
N ALA A 662 5.14 -1.56 3.83
CA ALA A 662 5.61 -0.25 4.25
C ALA A 662 5.09 0.11 5.64
N LYS A 663 5.92 0.82 6.40
CA LYS A 663 5.58 1.51 7.65
C LYS A 663 6.30 2.86 7.64
N THR A 664 5.88 3.76 8.52
CA THR A 664 6.49 5.08 8.66
C THR A 664 7.02 5.25 10.08
N VAL A 665 8.18 5.87 10.22
CA VAL A 665 8.69 6.40 11.50
C VAL A 665 8.64 7.92 11.43
N ALA A 666 7.85 8.54 12.30
CA ALA A 666 7.76 9.99 12.42
C ALA A 666 8.73 10.47 13.50
N VAL A 667 9.61 11.41 13.15
CA VAL A 667 10.52 12.08 14.08
C VAL A 667 10.09 13.53 14.20
N VAL A 668 9.64 13.92 15.39
CA VAL A 668 9.20 15.29 15.69
C VAL A 668 10.40 16.24 15.70
N LEU A 669 10.32 17.30 14.91
CA LEU A 669 11.24 18.43 14.89
C LEU A 669 10.87 19.42 15.97
N THR A 670 11.88 20.03 16.56
CA THR A 670 11.74 21.17 17.46
C THR A 670 11.86 22.41 16.61
N ALA A 671 10.79 23.21 16.57
CA ALA A 671 10.74 24.42 15.78
C ALA A 671 11.18 25.63 16.60
N ASP A 672 12.07 26.47 16.08
CA ASP A 672 12.39 27.76 16.66
C ASP A 672 12.39 28.92 15.63
N ASN A 673 12.98 30.07 15.97
CA ASN A 673 12.98 31.28 15.12
C ASN A 673 14.42 31.80 14.91
N ARG A 674 15.40 30.92 15.12
CA ARG A 674 16.82 31.23 15.09
C ARG A 674 17.38 30.83 13.73
N VAL A 675 17.59 31.85 12.90
CA VAL A 675 18.38 31.72 11.65
C VAL A 675 19.68 30.94 11.87
N GLU A 676 19.72 29.74 11.33
CA GLU A 676 20.88 28.87 11.30
C GLU A 676 21.14 28.37 9.88
N GLY A 677 21.38 27.09 9.67
CA GLY A 677 21.52 26.55 8.32
C GLY A 677 21.25 25.06 8.33
N ASP A 678 20.82 24.51 7.19
CA ASP A 678 20.33 23.12 7.08
C ASP A 678 21.14 22.11 7.92
N GLU A 679 20.40 21.39 8.75
CA GLU A 679 20.95 20.42 9.68
C GLU A 679 20.47 19.01 9.37
N GLN A 680 21.21 18.01 9.86
CA GLN A 680 20.95 16.61 9.55
C GLN A 680 21.08 15.72 10.78
N PHE A 681 20.21 14.72 10.86
CA PHE A 681 20.32 13.58 11.76
C PHE A 681 20.11 12.27 10.97
N THR A 682 20.32 11.12 11.61
CA THR A 682 20.15 9.80 10.96
C THR A 682 19.08 8.99 11.68
N LEU A 683 18.14 8.39 10.95
CA LEU A 683 17.34 7.28 11.44
C LEU A 683 18.06 5.96 11.11
N GLN A 684 18.50 5.24 12.13
CA GLN A 684 19.18 3.95 11.99
C GLN A 684 18.24 2.80 12.31
N LEU A 685 18.14 1.85 11.38
CA LEU A 685 17.49 0.56 11.56
C LEU A 685 18.50 -0.48 12.06
N SER A 686 18.08 -1.34 12.97
CA SER A 686 18.91 -2.39 13.57
C SER A 686 18.11 -3.64 13.92
N ASN A 687 18.80 -4.76 14.10
CA ASN A 687 18.22 -6.05 14.49
C ASN A 687 17.02 -6.51 13.63
N PRO A 688 17.08 -6.49 12.28
CA PRO A 688 15.99 -7.00 11.46
C PRO A 688 15.76 -8.49 11.71
N ARG A 689 14.50 -8.87 11.94
CA ARG A 689 14.03 -10.25 12.17
C ARG A 689 12.91 -10.52 11.18
N GLY A 690 12.99 -11.61 10.41
CA GLY A 690 12.02 -11.91 9.34
C GLY A 690 12.29 -11.17 8.01
N ALA A 691 13.34 -10.36 7.93
CA ALA A 691 13.80 -9.68 6.72
C ALA A 691 15.33 -9.64 6.67
N THR A 692 15.89 -9.40 5.48
CA THR A 692 17.32 -9.10 5.30
C THR A 692 17.54 -7.59 5.21
N GLY A 693 18.69 -7.11 5.68
CA GLY A 693 18.98 -5.66 5.68
C GLY A 693 19.47 -5.15 4.31
N GLY A 694 18.80 -4.12 3.78
CA GLY A 694 19.21 -3.33 2.63
C GLY A 694 19.81 -1.99 3.05
N GLN A 695 19.14 -0.87 2.73
CA GLN A 695 19.53 0.45 3.21
C GLN A 695 18.99 0.67 4.64
N LEU A 696 19.84 0.48 5.65
CA LEU A 696 19.45 0.54 7.08
C LEU A 696 19.64 1.92 7.72
N THR A 697 19.94 2.94 6.93
CA THR A 697 20.10 4.32 7.42
C THR A 697 19.40 5.28 6.48
N GLY A 698 18.53 6.11 7.04
CA GLY A 698 17.92 7.24 6.35
C GLY A 698 18.42 8.55 6.95
N THR A 699 18.75 9.52 6.11
CA THR A 699 19.16 10.86 6.51
C THR A 699 17.91 11.71 6.68
N GLY A 700 17.73 12.30 7.87
CA GLY A 700 16.76 13.37 8.10
C GLY A 700 17.43 14.71 7.87
N THR A 701 16.93 15.52 6.93
CA THR A 701 17.41 16.90 6.71
C THR A 701 16.37 17.89 7.20
N ILE A 702 16.74 18.68 8.21
CA ILE A 702 15.99 19.83 8.72
C ILE A 702 16.46 21.03 7.90
N ARG A 703 15.54 21.69 7.19
CA ARG A 703 15.87 22.90 6.42
C ARG A 703 15.52 24.13 7.25
N ASP A 704 16.48 25.02 7.43
CA ASP A 704 16.28 26.31 8.10
C ASP A 704 15.32 27.15 7.23
N ASP A 705 14.17 27.52 7.79
CA ASP A 705 13.16 28.38 7.13
C ASP A 705 13.03 29.76 7.80
N ASP A 706 13.97 30.13 8.66
CA ASP A 706 13.97 31.38 9.40
C ASP A 706 14.49 32.60 8.62
N ALA A 707 13.74 33.70 8.68
CA ALA A 707 14.13 34.96 8.05
C ALA A 707 14.92 35.86 9.02
N ALA A 708 16.03 36.44 8.53
CA ALA A 708 16.76 37.48 9.28
C ALA A 708 15.84 38.70 9.59
N ALA A 709 15.71 39.04 10.87
CA ALA A 709 14.78 40.08 11.35
C ALA A 709 14.91 41.42 10.59
N SER A 710 13.78 41.92 10.07
CA SER A 710 13.67 43.28 9.54
C SER A 710 13.55 44.30 10.69
N PRO A 711 14.12 45.53 10.57
CA PRO A 711 14.07 46.54 11.62
C PRO A 711 12.62 47.00 11.89
N PRO A 712 12.29 47.45 13.12
CA PRO A 712 10.90 47.63 13.56
C PRO A 712 10.18 48.72 12.78
N VAL A 713 9.05 48.34 12.16
CA VAL A 713 8.09 49.26 11.56
C VAL A 713 7.14 49.75 12.66
N VAL A 714 7.08 51.07 12.83
CA VAL A 714 6.11 51.77 13.71
C VAL A 714 4.70 51.57 13.12
N PRO A 715 3.68 51.22 13.92
CA PRO A 715 2.34 50.94 13.39
C PRO A 715 1.72 52.21 12.78
N PRO A 716 1.09 52.12 11.59
CA PRO A 716 0.31 53.22 11.04
C PRO A 716 -1.05 53.35 11.76
N PRO A 717 -1.62 54.56 11.86
CA PRO A 717 -2.93 54.79 12.48
C PRO A 717 -4.06 54.20 11.62
N GLU A 718 -5.21 53.93 12.26
CA GLU A 718 -6.45 53.35 11.68
C GLU A 718 -6.83 53.86 10.27
N PRO A 719 -7.43 52.99 9.43
CA PRO A 719 -7.83 53.36 8.08
C PRO A 719 -8.98 54.39 8.10
N PRO A 720 -8.93 55.46 7.28
CA PRO A 720 -10.07 56.35 7.10
C PRO A 720 -11.14 55.68 6.25
N THR A 721 -12.40 55.98 6.59
CA THR A 721 -13.61 55.64 5.84
C THR A 721 -13.49 55.97 4.35
N GLU A 722 -13.96 55.07 3.49
CA GLU A 722 -14.07 55.20 2.04
C GLU A 722 -14.69 56.55 1.62
N PRO A 723 -14.05 57.36 0.74
CA PRO A 723 -14.62 58.61 0.26
C PRO A 723 -15.56 58.35 -0.93
N PRO A 724 -16.56 59.24 -1.16
CA PRO A 724 -17.53 59.07 -2.24
C PRO A 724 -16.88 59.33 -3.61
N ALA A 725 -17.39 58.64 -4.64
CA ALA A 725 -17.00 58.80 -6.04
C ALA A 725 -16.77 60.28 -6.44
N THR A 726 -15.59 60.58 -6.96
CA THR A 726 -15.19 61.96 -7.29
C THR A 726 -15.79 62.42 -8.63
N ALA A 727 -16.90 63.14 -8.57
CA ALA A 727 -17.45 63.84 -9.73
C ALA A 727 -16.46 64.94 -10.21
N GLY A 728 -15.83 64.75 -11.38
CA GLY A 728 -15.04 65.80 -12.05
C GLY A 728 -13.78 65.35 -12.79
N LEU A 729 -13.32 64.10 -12.65
CA LEU A 729 -12.15 63.59 -13.39
C LEU A 729 -12.57 62.88 -14.69
N GLU A 730 -11.87 63.18 -15.77
CA GLU A 730 -11.97 62.48 -17.05
C GLU A 730 -10.60 61.93 -17.47
N GLY A 731 -10.62 60.78 -18.14
CA GLY A 731 -9.45 60.03 -18.55
C GLY A 731 -9.45 59.85 -20.05
N SER A 732 -8.31 60.04 -20.70
CA SER A 732 -8.14 59.71 -22.11
C SER A 732 -6.91 58.84 -22.32
N TYR A 733 -7.07 57.83 -23.17
CA TYR A 733 -6.01 56.92 -23.58
C TYR A 733 -5.56 57.21 -25.01
N SER A 734 -4.27 57.11 -25.26
CA SER A 734 -3.70 57.17 -26.59
C SER A 734 -2.57 56.15 -26.74
N LEU A 735 -2.53 55.51 -27.90
CA LEU A 735 -1.43 54.63 -28.29
C LEU A 735 -0.27 55.49 -28.81
N ALA A 736 0.83 55.55 -28.06
CA ALA A 736 1.98 56.37 -28.43
C ALA A 736 2.89 55.67 -29.44
N ASN A 737 3.07 54.35 -29.31
CA ASN A 737 3.86 53.52 -30.23
C ASN A 737 3.45 52.05 -30.12
N ALA A 738 3.66 51.24 -31.15
CA ALA A 738 3.39 49.80 -31.13
C ALA A 738 4.41 49.02 -31.99
N TRP A 739 4.73 47.79 -31.57
CA TRP A 739 5.65 46.87 -32.26
C TRP A 739 5.19 45.42 -32.08
N ASP A 740 5.87 44.48 -32.76
CA ASP A 740 5.54 43.06 -32.63
C ASP A 740 5.77 42.58 -31.20
N GLY A 741 4.68 42.23 -30.50
CA GLY A 741 4.69 41.71 -29.13
C GLY A 741 4.55 42.74 -28.02
N GLY A 742 4.41 44.05 -28.32
CA GLY A 742 4.19 45.06 -27.29
C GLY A 742 3.82 46.45 -27.80
N PHE A 743 3.45 47.33 -26.87
CA PHE A 743 3.08 48.70 -27.18
C PHE A 743 3.38 49.66 -26.03
N GLN A 744 3.36 50.96 -26.35
CA GLN A 744 3.46 52.04 -25.38
C GLN A 744 2.13 52.79 -25.30
N GLY A 745 1.48 52.71 -24.14
CA GLY A 745 0.26 53.44 -23.81
C GLY A 745 0.55 54.77 -23.11
N SER A 746 -0.24 55.80 -23.40
CA SER A 746 -0.21 57.10 -22.72
C SER A 746 -1.60 57.46 -22.25
N VAL A 747 -1.74 57.75 -20.94
CA VAL A 747 -3.01 58.10 -20.29
C VAL A 747 -2.91 59.52 -19.75
N ALA A 748 -3.93 60.33 -20.02
CA ALA A 748 -4.11 61.66 -19.46
C ALA A 748 -5.34 61.70 -18.56
N VAL A 749 -5.17 62.16 -17.32
CA VAL A 749 -6.22 62.37 -16.32
C VAL A 749 -6.42 63.87 -16.18
N GLN A 750 -7.59 64.38 -16.53
CA GLN A 750 -7.94 65.78 -16.49
C GLN A 750 -9.03 66.04 -15.45
N ASN A 751 -8.86 67.11 -14.68
CA ASN A 751 -9.91 67.62 -13.81
C ASN A 751 -10.75 68.65 -14.57
N ASN A 752 -12.01 68.30 -14.86
CA ASN A 752 -13.02 69.17 -15.47
C ASN A 752 -13.97 69.77 -14.42
N GLY A 753 -13.75 69.50 -13.14
CA GLY A 753 -14.51 70.06 -12.03
C GLY A 753 -13.93 71.40 -11.55
N PRO A 754 -14.77 72.32 -11.03
CA PRO A 754 -14.33 73.65 -10.58
C PRO A 754 -13.51 73.63 -9.27
N ALA A 755 -13.27 72.45 -8.68
CA ALA A 755 -12.55 72.27 -7.43
C ALA A 755 -11.30 71.42 -7.66
N ALA A 756 -10.19 71.76 -7.00
CA ALA A 756 -8.97 70.99 -7.09
C ALA A 756 -9.16 69.58 -6.49
N VAL A 757 -8.70 68.56 -7.21
CA VAL A 757 -8.66 67.17 -6.74
C VAL A 757 -7.28 66.88 -6.16
N SER A 758 -7.24 66.18 -5.01
CA SER A 758 -6.01 65.81 -4.32
C SER A 758 -5.93 64.30 -4.18
N GLY A 759 -5.10 63.68 -5.02
CA GLY A 759 -5.04 62.24 -5.24
C GLY A 759 -5.99 61.81 -6.35
N TRP A 760 -5.54 60.95 -7.25
CA TRP A 760 -6.42 60.31 -8.23
C TRP A 760 -6.07 58.83 -8.37
N THR A 761 -7.12 58.03 -8.51
CA THR A 761 -7.07 56.59 -8.79
C THR A 761 -7.84 56.30 -10.06
N LEU A 762 -7.30 55.43 -10.89
CA LEU A 762 -7.86 55.06 -12.18
C LEU A 762 -7.64 53.56 -12.41
N ARG A 763 -8.70 52.86 -12.78
CA ARG A 763 -8.66 51.50 -13.25
C ARG A 763 -8.44 51.49 -14.78
N LEU A 764 -7.44 50.71 -15.20
CA LEU A 764 -7.15 50.38 -16.59
C LEU A 764 -7.69 48.98 -16.87
N ASP A 765 -8.84 48.89 -17.54
CA ASP A 765 -9.38 47.61 -17.98
C ASP A 765 -8.73 47.23 -19.31
N MET A 766 -7.90 46.18 -19.28
CA MET A 766 -7.18 45.71 -20.44
C MET A 766 -6.59 44.30 -20.24
N PRO A 767 -6.47 43.50 -21.31
CA PRO A 767 -5.95 42.12 -21.23
C PRO A 767 -4.41 42.03 -21.29
N PHE A 768 -3.69 43.15 -21.18
CA PHE A 768 -2.23 43.22 -21.39
C PHE A 768 -1.45 43.26 -20.09
N ASP A 769 -0.22 42.73 -20.09
CA ASP A 769 0.70 42.84 -18.96
C ASP A 769 1.43 44.19 -18.97
N ILE A 770 1.39 44.95 -17.86
CA ILE A 770 2.23 46.15 -17.70
C ILE A 770 3.63 45.72 -17.24
N THR A 771 4.61 45.88 -18.12
CA THR A 771 6.02 45.55 -17.82
C THR A 771 6.79 46.74 -17.25
N GLN A 772 6.37 47.97 -17.59
CA GLN A 772 6.93 49.21 -17.05
C GLN A 772 5.85 50.29 -16.99
N ILE A 773 5.88 51.14 -15.96
CA ILE A 773 5.01 52.30 -15.79
C ILE A 773 5.84 53.49 -15.29
N TRP A 774 5.48 54.72 -15.68
CA TRP A 774 6.11 55.94 -15.18
C TRP A 774 5.10 57.05 -14.95
N ASN A 775 5.39 57.93 -14.00
CA ASN A 775 4.49 59.00 -13.52
C ASN A 775 3.18 58.49 -12.89
N ALA A 776 3.10 57.21 -12.54
CA ALA A 776 2.01 56.58 -11.79
C ALA A 776 2.51 55.30 -11.11
N GLU A 777 1.73 54.77 -10.17
CA GLU A 777 2.04 53.55 -9.41
C GLU A 777 0.91 52.51 -9.58
N ILE A 778 1.28 51.24 -9.78
CA ILE A 778 0.33 50.13 -9.75
C ILE A 778 -0.01 49.84 -8.29
N VAL A 779 -1.30 49.84 -7.97
CA VAL A 779 -1.82 49.53 -6.63
C VAL A 779 -2.16 48.04 -6.51
N SER A 780 -2.83 47.50 -7.53
CA SER A 780 -3.22 46.09 -7.60
C SER A 780 -3.50 45.68 -9.05
N ARG A 781 -3.59 44.37 -9.29
CA ARG A 781 -3.95 43.76 -10.58
C ARG A 781 -4.97 42.64 -10.33
N ASP A 782 -5.96 42.52 -11.21
CA ASP A 782 -6.88 41.38 -11.28
C ASP A 782 -6.96 40.84 -12.73
N ALA A 783 -7.96 40.01 -13.01
CA ALA A 783 -8.15 39.38 -14.31
C ALA A 783 -8.53 40.38 -15.42
N ASP A 784 -9.16 41.50 -15.05
CA ASP A 784 -9.74 42.46 -15.99
C ASP A 784 -8.84 43.69 -16.19
N GLY A 785 -7.88 43.94 -15.30
CA GLY A 785 -7.00 45.10 -15.43
C GLY A 785 -6.12 45.46 -14.24
N TYR A 786 -5.76 46.74 -14.16
CA TYR A 786 -4.89 47.31 -13.13
C TYR A 786 -5.57 48.48 -12.42
N LEU A 787 -5.46 48.53 -11.09
CA LEU A 787 -5.75 49.75 -10.34
C LEU A 787 -4.47 50.60 -10.25
N ILE A 788 -4.52 51.81 -10.77
CA ILE A 788 -3.39 52.74 -10.85
C ILE A 788 -3.69 53.97 -9.99
N ARG A 789 -2.66 54.54 -9.35
CA ARG A 789 -2.74 55.83 -8.65
C ARG A 789 -1.66 56.81 -9.13
N ASN A 790 -1.87 58.08 -8.80
CA ASN A 790 -0.91 59.15 -9.05
C ASN A 790 0.47 58.87 -8.41
N ALA A 791 1.54 59.34 -9.05
CA ALA A 791 2.85 59.44 -8.41
C ALA A 791 2.86 60.56 -7.37
N SER A 792 3.85 60.55 -6.48
CA SER A 792 3.93 61.48 -5.35
C SER A 792 3.96 62.98 -5.72
N TRP A 793 4.27 63.34 -6.97
CA TRP A 793 4.37 64.73 -7.44
C TRP A 793 3.26 65.19 -8.38
N ASN A 794 2.34 64.32 -8.81
CA ASN A 794 1.28 64.66 -9.78
C ASN A 794 -0.15 64.34 -9.29
N GLY A 795 -0.33 64.21 -7.97
CA GLY A 795 -1.63 63.93 -7.36
C GLY A 795 -2.57 65.11 -7.23
N VAL A 796 -2.08 66.35 -7.28
CA VAL A 796 -2.94 67.55 -7.13
C VAL A 796 -3.27 68.11 -8.52
N LEU A 797 -4.55 68.10 -8.88
CA LEU A 797 -5.06 68.65 -10.14
C LEU A 797 -6.04 69.79 -9.87
N GLY A 798 -5.63 71.02 -10.16
CA GLY A 798 -6.51 72.18 -10.15
C GLY A 798 -7.54 72.16 -11.29
N ASP A 799 -8.41 73.18 -11.32
CA ASP A 799 -9.39 73.38 -12.40
C ASP A 799 -8.70 73.38 -13.77
N GLU A 800 -9.26 72.62 -14.71
CA GLU A 800 -8.76 72.35 -16.07
C GLU A 800 -7.33 71.77 -16.16
N GLN A 801 -6.74 71.29 -15.06
CA GLN A 801 -5.39 70.71 -15.09
C GLN A 801 -5.39 69.24 -15.46
N THR A 802 -4.29 68.81 -16.10
CA THR A 802 -4.07 67.43 -16.56
C THR A 802 -2.79 66.86 -15.99
N ALA A 803 -2.86 65.63 -15.47
CA ALA A 803 -1.71 64.77 -15.23
C ALA A 803 -1.62 63.71 -16.34
N SER A 804 -0.41 63.26 -16.67
CA SER A 804 -0.24 62.18 -17.63
C SER A 804 0.80 61.17 -17.17
N PHE A 805 0.52 59.90 -17.45
CA PHE A 805 1.41 58.79 -17.19
C PHE A 805 1.46 57.87 -18.42
N GLY A 806 2.49 57.03 -18.49
CA GLY A 806 2.62 56.07 -19.57
C GLY A 806 3.10 54.72 -19.08
N PHE A 807 2.90 53.71 -19.91
CA PHE A 807 3.26 52.33 -19.60
C PHE A 807 3.66 51.54 -20.85
N LEU A 808 4.39 50.44 -20.65
CA LEU A 808 4.69 49.44 -21.66
C LEU A 808 3.82 48.19 -21.44
N GLY A 809 2.97 47.88 -22.42
CA GLY A 809 2.10 46.71 -22.42
C GLY A 809 2.65 45.58 -23.29
N THR A 810 2.54 44.33 -22.83
CA THR A 810 2.85 43.11 -23.61
C THR A 810 1.67 42.15 -23.60
N GLY A 811 1.42 41.45 -24.72
CA GLY A 811 0.33 40.47 -24.83
C GLY A 811 -0.31 40.40 -26.23
N THR A 812 -1.25 39.48 -26.43
CA THR A 812 -1.99 39.30 -27.68
C THR A 812 -3.36 39.99 -27.61
N GLY A 813 -3.59 41.02 -28.45
CA GLY A 813 -4.84 41.79 -28.47
C GLY A 813 -4.68 43.08 -29.28
N ARG A 814 -5.74 43.89 -29.43
CA ARG A 814 -5.59 45.21 -30.07
C ARG A 814 -5.29 46.24 -29.00
N ALA A 815 -4.13 46.90 -29.08
CA ALA A 815 -3.73 47.95 -28.14
C ALA A 815 -4.69 49.17 -28.05
N SER A 816 -5.76 49.19 -28.87
CA SER A 816 -6.88 50.13 -28.79
C SER A 816 -8.00 49.71 -27.81
N GLU A 817 -7.92 48.51 -27.20
CA GLU A 817 -8.91 47.93 -26.28
C GLU A 817 -8.56 48.23 -24.80
N VAL A 818 -8.10 49.44 -24.50
CA VAL A 818 -7.82 49.89 -23.12
C VAL A 818 -8.94 50.83 -22.70
N ASP A 819 -9.72 50.42 -21.69
CA ASP A 819 -10.80 51.21 -21.12
C ASP A 819 -10.39 51.82 -19.76
N LEU A 820 -10.90 53.03 -19.49
CA LEU A 820 -10.54 53.83 -18.32
C LEU A 820 -11.75 54.00 -17.39
N VAL A 821 -11.65 53.56 -16.13
CA VAL A 821 -12.71 53.69 -15.13
C VAL A 821 -12.17 54.38 -13.87
N PHE A 822 -12.76 55.50 -13.47
CA PHE A 822 -12.35 56.20 -12.23
C PHE A 822 -13.01 55.56 -11.00
N GLY A 823 -12.20 55.37 -9.95
CA GLY A 823 -12.62 54.87 -8.64
C GLY A 823 -12.88 55.99 -7.65
#